data_AF-A0ABD6BVQ5-F1
#
_entry.id   AF-A0ABD6BVQ5-F1
#
_cell.length_a   1.000
_cell.length_b   1.000
_cell.length_c   1.000
_cell.angle_alpha   90.00
_cell.angle_beta   90.00
_cell.angle_gamma   90.00
#
_symmetry.space_group_name_H-M   'P 1'
#
loop_
_entity.id
_entity.type
_entity.pdbx_description
1 polymer ?
#
loop_
_entity_poly.entity_id
_entity_poly.type
_entity_poly.pdbx_seq_one_letter_code
_entity_poly.pdbx_strand_id
1 'polypeptide(L)'
;MEKHPEPGKRDDESDSYGPERAESSTSRRRLLQGVGVAGLGLGLAGFAAQQKSTTFVFDGEVEAWQGQSPESILGANPTLPLQAGQEYTVEWENVDGQPHNFVILDANEEQLLRTEIITEQGATQSVTFTATEEMATYLCEVHPTTMVGDIEVTGSSTGTGTATEDATTEQGAGAGFFSPGAEVGLEVVAEGMTAPTDHALPGDDSGRQFVADQTGEVWTITEEGRSETPFIDVSDRMVDVGGGESADSVSYDERGLLGIDFHPEFADNGRFYLHYSAPANEETPDGWDHVGVVSEFTATEDRSAGDPDSERTILELQQPQFNHNGGPMAFGPDGYLYVPTGDGGGANDEGPGHVQDWYSPNAGGNGQDVFENLLGDVLRIDVDSESGDQPYGIPEDNPFVDTSAREEIYAYGFRNPYGISFDSAGNCFVADAGQNLFEEANVVEAGGNYGWNVKEGTHCFSTDSPSDPAAITDCPSTGPAEPPYNGDPLIDPVVEFPHTYEGTGVGITIIGGHRYEASTIPELAGKYVFGTWTRGTSGPAPEGRIFAATPPEGFDTGGETGTGDDMAGNETAENDTTGNETAGNDTIGNDTAGNETAANGGMNGTATATPADGDSGADPGAVPVEDLWEMEEVVVSGEFPYFVRMFGQTADGGVAVLASQNPVPDGDTGVLLAIVPPGDGDTTGTATEAPNGTMTEAPNGTTGNESQ
;
A
#
# COMPACT_ATOMS: atom_id res chain seq x y z
N MET A 1 -11.61 -57.01 45.20
CA MET A 1 -10.33 -57.15 45.94
C MET A 1 -9.70 -55.77 45.92
N GLU A 2 -10.05 -54.97 46.93
CA GLU A 2 -9.15 -54.44 47.99
C GLU A 2 -8.49 -53.12 47.54
N LYS A 3 -9.08 -51.97 47.91
CA LYS A 3 -8.88 -51.17 49.15
C LYS A 3 -7.53 -50.44 49.21
N HIS A 4 -7.63 -49.11 49.26
CA HIS A 4 -6.63 -48.12 49.72
C HIS A 4 -5.81 -48.57 50.94
N PRO A 5 -4.59 -48.03 51.10
CA PRO A 5 -4.44 -46.92 52.06
C PRO A 5 -3.39 -45.84 51.69
N GLU A 6 -3.70 -44.58 51.99
CA GLU A 6 -2.75 -43.62 52.60
C GLU A 6 -2.85 -43.75 54.15
N PRO A 7 -2.01 -43.15 55.05
CA PRO A 7 -0.98 -42.10 54.89
C PRO A 7 0.33 -42.30 55.71
N GLY A 8 1.30 -41.36 55.61
CA GLY A 8 2.44 -41.27 56.54
C GLY A 8 3.24 -39.96 56.44
N LYS A 9 2.97 -39.00 57.36
CA LYS A 9 3.69 -37.72 57.57
C LYS A 9 5.00 -37.87 58.36
N ARG A 10 5.87 -36.84 58.23
CA ARG A 10 6.82 -36.20 59.19
C ARG A 10 8.30 -36.23 58.72
N ASP A 11 9.12 -35.18 58.75
CA ASP A 11 9.07 -33.79 59.25
C ASP A 11 10.16 -32.94 58.52
N ASP A 12 9.99 -31.61 58.51
CA ASP A 12 10.99 -30.50 58.52
C ASP A 12 12.17 -30.46 57.52
N GLU A 13 12.20 -29.46 56.62
CA GLU A 13 12.90 -28.17 56.85
C GLU A 13 12.67 -27.20 55.67
N SER A 14 12.46 -25.94 56.03
CA SER A 14 12.28 -24.76 55.19
C SER A 14 13.58 -24.31 54.54
N ASP A 15 13.54 -23.83 53.30
CA ASP A 15 14.25 -22.60 52.93
C ASP A 15 13.65 -21.98 51.66
N SER A 16 13.15 -20.76 51.85
CA SER A 16 12.70 -19.81 50.83
C SER A 16 13.85 -18.87 50.47
N TYR A 17 14.11 -18.65 49.19
CA TYR A 17 14.81 -17.44 48.72
C TYR A 17 14.28 -17.08 47.33
N GLY A 18 13.57 -15.96 47.23
CA GLY A 18 13.49 -15.21 45.97
C GLY A 18 14.75 -14.37 45.78
N PRO A 19 14.85 -13.62 44.68
CA PRO A 19 15.54 -12.34 44.77
C PRO A 19 14.71 -11.17 44.24
N GLU A 20 14.83 -10.09 45.01
CA GLU A 20 14.37 -8.74 44.75
C GLU A 20 15.06 -8.11 43.53
N ARG A 21 14.31 -7.23 42.86
CA ARG A 21 14.84 -6.16 41.99
C ARG A 21 15.86 -5.33 42.77
N ALA A 22 17.06 -5.18 42.22
CA ALA A 22 18.02 -4.18 42.64
C ALA A 22 18.31 -3.24 41.47
N GLU A 23 17.95 -1.96 41.64
CA GLU A 23 18.48 -0.87 40.84
C GLU A 23 20.01 -0.78 41.02
N SER A 24 20.74 -0.61 39.92
CA SER A 24 22.17 -0.28 39.94
C SER A 24 22.55 0.46 38.66
N SER A 25 22.56 1.79 38.74
CA SER A 25 23.34 2.63 37.84
C SER A 25 24.82 2.25 37.91
N THR A 26 25.43 1.83 36.81
CA THR A 26 26.91 1.83 36.71
C THR A 26 27.37 2.09 35.28
N SER A 27 27.86 3.31 35.06
CA SER A 27 28.73 3.66 33.93
C SER A 27 29.89 2.67 33.83
N ARG A 28 30.08 2.03 32.67
CA ARG A 28 31.28 1.23 32.36
C ARG A 28 31.77 1.51 30.94
N ARG A 29 32.73 2.43 30.83
CA ARG A 29 33.68 2.45 29.70
C ARG A 29 34.47 1.14 29.71
N ARG A 30 34.39 0.36 28.64
CA ARG A 30 35.37 -0.69 28.31
C ARG A 30 36.14 -0.33 27.04
N LEU A 31 37.38 -0.78 27.06
CA LEU A 31 38.49 -0.36 26.19
C LEU A 31 38.51 -1.27 24.95
N LEU A 32 38.35 -0.72 23.76
CA LEU A 32 38.40 -1.42 22.47
C LEU A 32 39.83 -1.84 22.10
N GLN A 33 39.99 -3.07 21.59
CA GLN A 33 41.23 -3.55 20.95
C GLN A 33 41.05 -3.52 19.42
N GLY A 34 41.61 -2.51 18.76
CA GLY A 34 41.61 -2.41 17.30
C GLY A 34 42.72 -3.25 16.65
N VAL A 35 42.36 -3.96 15.58
CA VAL A 35 43.31 -4.56 14.62
C VAL A 35 43.33 -3.66 13.39
N GLY A 36 44.35 -2.82 13.26
CA GLY A 36 44.57 -1.96 12.08
C GLY A 36 45.54 -2.61 11.10
N VAL A 37 45.16 -2.68 9.82
CA VAL A 37 46.07 -2.99 8.71
C VAL A 37 46.63 -1.67 8.16
N ALA A 38 47.93 -1.42 8.37
CA ALA A 38 48.61 -0.21 7.93
C ALA A 38 49.37 -0.41 6.61
N GLY A 39 49.00 0.36 5.57
CA GLY A 39 49.79 0.58 4.37
C GLY A 39 50.74 1.78 4.54
N LEU A 40 52.04 1.58 4.31
CA LEU A 40 53.09 2.61 4.42
C LEU A 40 53.34 3.31 3.07
N GLY A 41 53.29 4.64 3.06
CA GLY A 41 53.68 5.49 1.93
C GLY A 41 53.98 6.96 2.32
N LEU A 42 55.24 7.20 2.72
CA LEU A 42 56.00 8.45 2.94
C LEU A 42 55.40 9.80 2.50
N GLY A 43 55.48 10.78 3.41
CA GLY A 43 54.80 12.08 3.31
C GLY A 43 55.60 13.29 2.79
N LEU A 44 54.92 14.44 2.81
CA LEU A 44 55.47 15.78 2.94
C LEU A 44 54.50 16.63 3.78
N ALA A 45 55.04 17.24 4.84
CA ALA A 45 54.29 17.95 5.86
C ALA A 45 53.71 19.28 5.36
N GLY A 46 52.38 19.37 5.34
CA GLY A 46 51.63 20.61 5.53
C GLY A 46 50.97 20.54 6.90
N PHE A 47 51.03 21.61 7.69
CA PHE A 47 50.29 21.71 8.95
C PHE A 47 48.78 21.69 8.65
N ALA A 48 48.17 20.50 8.61
CA ALA A 48 46.73 20.34 8.73
C ALA A 48 46.40 20.26 10.22
N ALA A 49 45.42 21.05 10.66
CA ALA A 49 44.75 20.77 11.91
C ALA A 49 44.32 19.30 11.88
N GLN A 50 44.64 18.54 12.93
CA GLN A 50 44.14 17.18 13.08
C GLN A 50 42.63 17.29 13.27
N GLN A 51 41.87 17.26 12.17
CA GLN A 51 40.42 17.10 12.19
C GLN A 51 40.17 15.78 12.92
N LYS A 52 39.52 15.87 14.08
CA LYS A 52 39.03 14.66 14.75
C LYS A 52 37.94 14.10 13.84
N SER A 53 38.07 12.84 13.43
CA SER A 53 36.95 12.12 12.81
C SER A 53 35.79 12.12 13.80
N THR A 54 34.58 12.36 13.29
CA THR A 54 33.35 12.21 14.08
C THR A 54 32.98 10.74 14.07
N THR A 55 32.70 10.18 15.25
CA THR A 55 32.21 8.80 15.38
C THR A 55 30.71 8.82 15.64
N PHE A 56 29.95 8.18 14.76
CA PHE A 56 28.56 7.81 14.97
C PHE A 56 28.50 6.42 15.61
N VAL A 57 27.71 6.27 16.66
CA VAL A 57 27.53 5.02 17.40
C VAL A 57 26.07 4.60 17.26
N PHE A 58 25.83 3.36 16.86
CA PHE A 58 24.51 2.75 16.73
C PHE A 58 24.40 1.46 17.55
N ASP A 59 23.16 1.11 17.89
CA ASP A 59 22.76 -0.26 18.17
C ASP A 59 22.01 -0.76 16.92
N GLY A 60 22.36 -1.95 16.43
CA GLY A 60 21.71 -2.60 15.30
C GLY A 60 20.73 -3.65 15.79
N GLU A 61 19.45 -3.42 15.50
CA GLU A 61 18.35 -4.34 15.75
C GLU A 61 17.38 -4.34 14.56
N VAL A 62 16.69 -5.45 14.32
CA VAL A 62 15.77 -5.60 13.16
C VAL A 62 14.78 -4.44 13.04
N GLU A 63 14.36 -3.85 14.16
CA GLU A 63 13.43 -2.72 14.17
C GLU A 63 14.02 -1.45 13.53
N ALA A 64 15.31 -1.14 13.74
CA ALA A 64 15.99 0.04 13.19
C ALA A 64 17.50 0.06 13.47
N TRP A 65 18.23 0.95 12.78
CA TRP A 65 19.48 1.49 13.31
C TRP A 65 19.18 2.47 14.44
N GLN A 66 19.40 2.07 15.69
CA GLN A 66 19.17 2.93 16.84
C GLN A 66 20.41 3.76 17.15
N GLY A 67 20.40 5.05 16.79
CA GLY A 67 21.53 5.92 17.03
C GLY A 67 21.70 6.30 18.51
N GLN A 68 22.95 6.20 19.00
CA GLN A 68 23.33 6.33 20.41
C GLN A 68 24.18 7.56 20.70
N SER A 69 25.04 7.97 19.75
CA SER A 69 25.92 9.13 19.93
C SER A 69 26.55 9.55 18.60
N PRO A 70 26.77 10.84 18.33
CA PRO A 70 26.43 12.02 19.16
C PRO A 70 24.93 12.26 19.32
N GLU A 71 24.54 13.20 20.19
CA GLU A 71 23.14 13.57 20.46
C GLU A 71 22.33 13.91 19.19
N SER A 72 23.02 14.37 18.12
CA SER A 72 22.41 14.71 16.84
C SER A 72 21.87 13.52 16.04
N ILE A 73 22.18 12.29 16.46
CA ILE A 73 21.69 11.07 15.81
C ILE A 73 20.94 10.17 16.79
N LEU A 74 20.34 10.72 17.85
CA LEU A 74 19.53 9.88 18.76
C LEU A 74 18.19 9.54 18.10
N GLY A 75 17.81 8.26 18.16
CA GLY A 75 16.54 7.79 17.61
C GLY A 75 16.73 6.63 16.62
N ALA A 76 15.61 6.15 16.09
CA ALA A 76 15.59 5.14 15.04
C ALA A 76 15.96 5.78 13.69
N ASN A 77 16.82 5.10 12.91
CA ASN A 77 17.21 5.46 11.55
C ASN A 77 17.56 6.94 11.34
N PRO A 78 18.41 7.54 12.19
CA PRO A 78 18.68 8.97 12.15
C PRO A 78 19.38 9.39 10.86
N THR A 79 19.02 10.55 10.32
CA THR A 79 19.79 11.17 9.23
C THR A 79 21.23 11.46 9.66
N LEU A 80 22.21 11.07 8.85
CA LEU A 80 23.64 11.33 9.12
C LEU A 80 24.08 12.68 8.51
N PRO A 81 24.42 13.69 9.33
CA PRO A 81 24.92 14.96 8.82
C PRO A 81 26.41 14.89 8.51
N LEU A 82 26.74 14.91 7.22
CA LEU A 82 28.10 14.82 6.71
C LEU A 82 28.57 16.12 6.04
N GLN A 83 29.89 16.28 5.98
CA GLN A 83 30.56 17.34 5.23
C GLN A 83 31.46 16.69 4.18
N ALA A 84 31.26 17.07 2.92
CA ALA A 84 32.03 16.49 1.82
C ALA A 84 33.55 16.64 2.06
N GLY A 85 34.29 15.55 1.90
CA GLY A 85 35.72 15.47 2.11
C GLY A 85 36.18 15.31 3.57
N GLN A 86 35.26 15.21 4.54
CA GLN A 86 35.57 14.88 5.93
C GLN A 86 35.49 13.37 6.20
N GLU A 87 36.36 12.86 7.07
CA GLU A 87 36.39 11.46 7.49
C GLU A 87 35.48 11.23 8.71
N TYR A 88 34.67 10.17 8.63
CA TYR A 88 33.72 9.73 9.66
C TYR A 88 33.95 8.26 9.99
N THR A 89 33.60 7.87 11.21
CA THR A 89 33.56 6.47 11.64
C THR A 89 32.14 6.12 12.08
N VAL A 90 31.61 5.00 11.61
CA VAL A 90 30.43 4.36 12.18
C VAL A 90 30.91 3.19 13.05
N GLU A 91 30.44 3.14 14.29
CA GLU A 91 30.60 2.02 15.22
C GLU A 91 29.20 1.50 15.55
N TRP A 92 29.01 0.19 15.55
CA TRP A 92 27.71 -0.37 15.91
C TRP A 92 27.82 -1.72 16.64
N GLU A 93 26.86 -2.01 17.51
CA GLU A 93 26.69 -3.27 18.24
C GLU A 93 25.44 -4.00 17.74
N ASN A 94 25.56 -5.28 17.43
CA ASN A 94 24.41 -6.14 17.15
C ASN A 94 23.72 -6.48 18.49
N VAL A 95 22.55 -5.91 18.78
CA VAL A 95 21.92 -6.05 20.11
C VAL A 95 20.87 -7.16 20.20
N ASP A 96 20.39 -7.66 19.07
CA ASP A 96 19.31 -8.66 18.97
C ASP A 96 19.78 -10.07 18.55
N GLY A 97 21.00 -10.19 18.01
CA GLY A 97 21.58 -11.45 17.52
C GLY A 97 21.16 -11.85 16.10
N GLN A 98 20.45 -11.00 15.37
CA GLN A 98 20.08 -11.25 13.97
C GLN A 98 21.22 -10.86 13.01
N PRO A 99 21.28 -11.36 11.78
CA PRO A 99 22.34 -11.00 10.84
C PRO A 99 22.24 -9.53 10.40
N HIS A 100 23.29 -8.74 10.66
CA HIS A 100 23.32 -7.31 10.33
C HIS A 100 24.61 -6.90 9.62
N ASN A 101 24.53 -5.93 8.71
CA ASN A 101 25.67 -5.21 8.13
C ASN A 101 25.34 -3.75 7.86
N PHE A 102 26.34 -2.89 7.71
CA PHE A 102 26.15 -1.47 7.41
C PHE A 102 26.62 -1.17 5.98
N VAL A 103 25.74 -0.57 5.19
CA VAL A 103 25.97 -0.23 3.78
C VAL A 103 25.69 1.24 3.56
N ILE A 104 26.48 1.91 2.71
CA ILE A 104 26.18 3.25 2.20
C ILE A 104 25.96 3.14 0.69
N LEU A 105 24.88 3.73 0.23
CA LEU A 105 24.49 3.82 -1.16
C LEU A 105 24.59 5.27 -1.65
N ASP A 106 24.77 5.42 -2.96
CA ASP A 106 24.55 6.70 -3.63
C ASP A 106 23.06 6.92 -3.95
N ALA A 107 22.74 8.05 -4.57
CA ALA A 107 21.35 8.40 -4.94
C ALA A 107 20.76 7.51 -6.04
N ASN A 108 21.56 6.67 -6.71
CA ASN A 108 21.13 5.67 -7.69
C ASN A 108 21.19 4.25 -7.11
N GLU A 109 21.26 4.14 -5.77
CA GLU A 109 21.40 2.88 -5.04
C GLU A 109 22.70 2.10 -5.33
N GLU A 110 23.71 2.73 -5.93
CA GLU A 110 25.02 2.10 -6.13
C GLU A 110 25.77 2.00 -4.80
N GLN A 111 26.25 0.81 -4.50
CA GLN A 111 26.91 0.51 -3.24
C GLN A 111 28.30 1.16 -3.12
N LEU A 112 28.39 2.24 -2.35
CA LEU A 112 29.62 2.99 -2.08
C LEU A 112 30.47 2.37 -0.96
N LEU A 113 29.82 1.79 0.05
CA LEU A 113 30.47 1.17 1.21
C LEU A 113 29.65 -0.04 1.66
N ARG A 114 30.32 -1.12 2.07
CA ARG A 114 29.66 -2.29 2.65
C ARG A 114 30.53 -2.98 3.68
N THR A 115 29.97 -3.26 4.85
CA THR A 115 30.64 -4.05 5.89
C THR A 115 30.31 -5.55 5.80
N GLU A 116 31.06 -6.39 6.53
CA GLU A 116 30.74 -7.82 6.66
C GLU A 116 29.51 -8.01 7.55
N ILE A 117 28.68 -9.03 7.25
CA ILE A 117 27.53 -9.40 8.07
C ILE A 117 28.01 -10.07 9.37
N ILE A 118 27.52 -9.60 10.52
CA ILE A 118 27.74 -10.22 11.83
C ILE A 118 26.42 -10.73 12.42
N THR A 119 26.47 -11.89 13.08
CA THR A 119 25.28 -12.64 13.54
C THR A 119 25.34 -13.02 15.02
N GLU A 120 26.26 -12.45 15.80
CA GLU A 120 26.42 -12.76 17.23
C GLU A 120 25.93 -11.56 18.05
N GLN A 121 24.97 -11.80 18.95
CA GLN A 121 24.49 -10.78 19.87
C GLN A 121 25.64 -10.24 20.74
N GLY A 122 25.79 -8.92 20.79
CA GLY A 122 26.87 -8.19 21.42
C GLY A 122 28.16 -8.10 20.59
N ALA A 123 28.18 -8.62 19.36
CA ALA A 123 29.28 -8.37 18.43
C ALA A 123 29.25 -6.93 17.94
N THR A 124 30.42 -6.32 17.78
CA THR A 124 30.57 -4.94 17.34
C THR A 124 31.38 -4.87 16.06
N GLN A 125 31.02 -3.93 15.19
CA GLN A 125 31.76 -3.63 13.97
C GLN A 125 31.99 -2.13 13.86
N SER A 126 33.04 -1.74 13.16
CA SER A 126 33.35 -0.34 12.90
C SER A 126 33.88 -0.16 11.48
N VAL A 127 33.46 0.92 10.83
CA VAL A 127 33.89 1.30 9.49
C VAL A 127 34.20 2.79 9.43
N THR A 128 35.31 3.14 8.78
CA THR A 128 35.72 4.53 8.55
C THR A 128 35.65 4.83 7.06
N PHE A 129 35.03 5.96 6.71
CA PHE A 129 34.86 6.41 5.33
C PHE A 129 35.05 7.93 5.22
N THR A 130 35.35 8.40 4.01
CA THR A 130 35.35 9.84 3.69
C THR A 130 34.03 10.18 3.03
N ALA A 131 33.31 11.17 3.56
CA ALA A 131 32.05 11.61 2.99
C ALA A 131 32.25 12.17 1.58
N THR A 132 31.48 11.69 0.61
CA THR A 132 31.41 12.23 -0.74
C THR A 132 30.03 12.85 -0.96
N GLU A 133 29.91 13.77 -1.93
CA GLU A 133 28.61 14.37 -2.30
C GLU A 133 27.63 13.36 -2.91
N GLU A 134 28.12 12.16 -3.26
CA GLU A 134 27.33 11.07 -3.85
C GLU A 134 26.59 10.25 -2.78
N MET A 135 27.02 10.26 -1.52
CA MET A 135 26.38 9.47 -0.45
C MET A 135 24.98 9.98 -0.15
N ALA A 136 23.99 9.09 -0.23
CA ALA A 136 22.57 9.45 -0.08
C ALA A 136 21.89 8.68 1.05
N THR A 137 22.15 7.38 1.19
CA THR A 137 21.42 6.51 2.12
C THR A 137 22.37 5.52 2.79
N TYR A 138 22.06 5.09 4.01
CA TYR A 138 22.68 3.93 4.63
C TYR A 138 21.64 2.89 5.03
N LEU A 139 21.97 1.60 4.92
CA LEU A 139 21.04 0.52 5.26
C LEU A 139 21.72 -0.75 5.80
N CYS A 140 20.90 -1.65 6.35
CA CYS A 140 21.23 -3.07 6.52
C CYS A 140 20.67 -3.88 5.35
N GLU A 141 21.51 -4.59 4.60
CA GLU A 141 21.06 -5.35 3.43
C GLU A 141 20.16 -6.53 3.81
N VAL A 142 20.27 -7.02 5.05
CA VAL A 142 19.43 -8.11 5.56
C VAL A 142 18.03 -7.59 5.92
N HIS A 143 17.94 -6.32 6.29
CA HIS A 143 16.70 -5.66 6.73
C HIS A 143 16.55 -4.29 6.04
N PRO A 144 16.46 -4.26 4.69
CA PRO A 144 16.56 -3.03 3.92
C PRO A 144 15.35 -2.10 4.08
N THR A 145 14.23 -2.63 4.58
CA THR A 145 12.98 -1.90 4.81
C THR A 145 12.93 -1.22 6.18
N THR A 146 13.55 -1.81 7.20
CA THR A 146 13.44 -1.35 8.59
C THR A 146 14.71 -0.69 9.11
N MET A 147 15.88 -1.09 8.63
CA MET A 147 17.18 -0.55 9.06
C MET A 147 17.79 0.32 7.97
N VAL A 148 17.10 1.39 7.59
CA VAL A 148 17.49 2.32 6.52
C VAL A 148 17.38 3.76 7.00
N GLY A 149 18.39 4.60 6.73
CA GLY A 149 18.37 6.02 7.08
C GLY A 149 19.11 6.90 6.10
N ASP A 150 18.80 8.20 6.13
CA ASP A 150 19.30 9.17 5.14
C ASP A 150 20.70 9.71 5.47
N ILE A 151 21.39 10.21 4.45
CA ILE A 151 22.67 10.92 4.56
C ILE A 151 22.53 12.32 3.97
N GLU A 152 22.78 13.34 4.77
CA GLU A 152 22.83 14.73 4.31
C GLU A 152 24.28 15.21 4.17
N VAL A 153 24.72 15.56 2.95
CA VAL A 153 26.09 16.03 2.71
C VAL A 153 26.13 17.53 2.41
N THR A 154 26.80 18.30 3.26
CA THR A 154 26.99 19.75 3.06
C THR A 154 28.31 20.06 2.34
N GLY A 155 28.21 20.81 1.23
CA GLY A 155 29.35 21.19 0.37
C GLY A 155 30.00 22.54 0.73
N SER A 156 31.34 22.58 0.73
CA SER A 156 32.13 23.81 0.98
C SER A 156 32.14 24.76 -0.23
N SER A 157 31.15 25.66 -0.34
CA SER A 157 31.24 26.76 -1.31
C SER A 157 32.16 27.87 -0.79
N THR A 158 33.37 27.98 -1.32
CA THR A 158 34.18 29.21 -1.22
C THR A 158 33.77 30.17 -2.33
N GLY A 159 32.86 31.11 -2.03
CA GLY A 159 32.41 32.13 -2.97
C GLY A 159 32.08 33.44 -2.26
N THR A 160 32.91 34.46 -2.50
CA THR A 160 32.88 35.78 -1.86
C THR A 160 31.89 36.71 -2.57
N GLY A 161 31.03 37.45 -1.86
CA GLY A 161 30.42 38.66 -2.44
C GLY A 161 29.06 39.14 -1.90
N THR A 162 29.13 39.96 -0.85
CA THR A 162 28.34 41.19 -0.62
C THR A 162 26.81 41.13 -0.47
N ALA A 163 26.37 41.60 0.69
CA ALA A 163 24.98 41.91 1.05
C ALA A 163 24.28 42.87 0.08
N THR A 164 23.06 42.51 -0.31
CA THR A 164 21.94 43.42 -0.59
C THR A 164 20.63 42.77 -0.15
N GLU A 165 19.81 43.57 0.50
CA GLU A 165 18.53 43.27 1.14
C GLU A 165 17.44 42.82 0.15
N ASP A 166 16.48 42.06 0.69
CA ASP A 166 15.08 41.88 0.26
C ASP A 166 14.79 41.88 -1.24
N ALA A 167 14.69 40.68 -1.80
CA ALA A 167 13.73 40.36 -2.85
C ALA A 167 13.47 38.85 -2.82
N THR A 168 12.20 38.51 -2.61
CA THR A 168 11.53 37.23 -2.93
C THR A 168 12.35 36.34 -3.86
N THR A 169 12.97 35.30 -3.30
CA THR A 169 13.46 34.17 -4.08
C THR A 169 12.33 33.15 -4.14
N GLU A 170 11.58 33.18 -5.25
CA GLU A 170 11.17 31.92 -5.87
C GLU A 170 12.44 31.10 -6.02
N GLN A 171 12.61 30.15 -5.10
CA GLN A 171 13.51 29.03 -5.28
C GLN A 171 12.90 28.26 -6.45
N GLY A 172 13.59 28.18 -7.57
CA GLY A 172 13.17 27.36 -8.69
C GLY A 172 13.12 25.92 -8.23
N ALA A 173 11.94 25.49 -7.76
CA ALA A 173 11.57 24.10 -7.70
C ALA A 173 11.67 23.56 -9.13
N GLY A 174 12.33 22.41 -9.33
CA GLY A 174 12.00 21.59 -10.48
C GLY A 174 10.48 21.42 -10.49
N ALA A 175 9.85 21.45 -11.67
CA ALA A 175 8.42 21.18 -11.74
C ALA A 175 8.20 19.79 -11.12
N GLY A 176 7.34 19.69 -10.10
CA GLY A 176 6.92 18.38 -9.59
C GLY A 176 6.31 17.54 -10.71
N PHE A 177 6.24 16.22 -10.52
CA PHE A 177 5.66 15.31 -11.51
C PHE A 177 4.28 15.78 -12.01
N PHE A 178 3.43 16.22 -11.07
CA PHE A 178 2.12 16.78 -11.37
C PHE A 178 2.16 18.29 -11.56
N SER A 179 1.37 18.77 -12.53
CA SER A 179 1.03 20.18 -12.59
C SER A 179 0.03 20.53 -11.48
N PRO A 180 0.10 21.74 -10.90
CA PRO A 180 -0.93 22.21 -9.97
C PRO A 180 -2.30 22.30 -10.66
N GLY A 181 -3.31 21.72 -10.03
CA GLY A 181 -4.69 21.65 -10.49
C GLY A 181 -5.63 22.60 -9.75
N ALA A 182 -6.87 22.15 -9.52
CA ALA A 182 -7.89 22.90 -8.80
C ALA A 182 -7.44 23.29 -7.38
N GLU A 183 -7.70 24.52 -6.96
CA GLU A 183 -7.55 24.95 -5.57
C GLU A 183 -8.82 24.64 -4.79
N VAL A 184 -8.69 23.97 -3.64
CA VAL A 184 -9.82 23.50 -2.82
C VAL A 184 -9.61 23.80 -1.34
N GLY A 185 -10.70 23.90 -0.59
CA GLY A 185 -10.71 23.91 0.86
C GLY A 185 -11.06 22.53 1.39
N LEU A 186 -10.76 22.29 2.67
CA LEU A 186 -11.20 21.09 3.38
C LEU A 186 -12.07 21.52 4.56
N GLU A 187 -13.31 21.02 4.61
CA GLU A 187 -14.23 21.22 5.73
C GLU A 187 -14.21 19.97 6.62
N VAL A 188 -14.06 20.16 7.93
CA VAL A 188 -14.13 19.06 8.90
C VAL A 188 -15.57 18.63 9.08
N VAL A 189 -15.91 17.44 8.58
CA VAL A 189 -17.25 16.85 8.73
C VAL A 189 -17.36 16.12 10.07
N ALA A 190 -16.32 15.36 10.43
CA ALA A 190 -16.28 14.62 11.69
C ALA A 190 -14.86 14.33 12.14
N GLU A 191 -14.64 14.35 13.46
CA GLU A 191 -13.39 14.00 14.12
C GLU A 191 -13.62 12.92 15.20
N GLY A 192 -12.51 12.45 15.76
CA GLY A 192 -12.50 11.57 16.94
C GLY A 192 -12.46 10.09 16.61
N MET A 193 -12.44 9.74 15.32
CA MET A 193 -12.16 8.38 14.84
C MET A 193 -10.69 8.02 15.10
N THR A 194 -10.34 6.75 14.98
CA THR A 194 -8.94 6.32 15.14
C THR A 194 -8.23 6.25 13.79
N ALA A 195 -8.82 5.54 12.85
CA ALA A 195 -8.21 5.08 11.62
C ALA A 195 -9.32 4.77 10.58
N PRO A 196 -10.00 5.79 10.03
CA PRO A 196 -11.16 5.57 9.16
C PRO A 196 -10.75 4.87 7.85
N THR A 197 -11.40 3.76 7.50
CA THR A 197 -11.04 2.87 6.39
C THR A 197 -12.00 2.92 5.22
N ASP A 198 -13.28 3.22 5.46
CA ASP A 198 -14.29 3.29 4.42
C ASP A 198 -15.47 4.20 4.80
N HIS A 199 -16.19 4.68 3.80
CA HIS A 199 -17.31 5.62 3.93
C HIS A 199 -18.48 5.21 3.04
N ALA A 200 -19.67 5.15 3.63
CA ALA A 200 -20.87 4.77 2.91
C ALA A 200 -22.07 5.66 3.22
N LEU A 201 -22.93 5.81 2.21
CA LEU A 201 -24.23 6.45 2.32
C LEU A 201 -25.34 5.37 2.33
N PRO A 202 -26.29 5.42 3.27
CA PRO A 202 -27.31 4.37 3.42
C PRO A 202 -28.43 4.39 2.36
N GLY A 203 -28.44 5.38 1.44
CA GLY A 203 -29.49 5.52 0.42
C GLY A 203 -30.91 5.74 0.97
N ASP A 204 -31.06 6.16 2.24
CA ASP A 204 -32.35 6.21 2.96
C ASP A 204 -32.95 7.63 3.12
N ASP A 205 -32.43 8.61 2.38
CA ASP A 205 -32.78 10.05 2.47
C ASP A 205 -32.60 10.69 3.86
N SER A 206 -31.96 9.99 4.82
CA SER A 206 -31.77 10.52 6.18
C SER A 206 -30.69 11.61 6.27
N GLY A 207 -29.82 11.70 5.26
CA GLY A 207 -28.64 12.57 5.26
C GLY A 207 -27.52 12.08 6.19
N ARG A 208 -27.67 10.90 6.80
CA ARG A 208 -26.61 10.27 7.59
C ARG A 208 -25.54 9.69 6.68
N GLN A 209 -24.32 9.66 7.20
CA GLN A 209 -23.19 9.00 6.57
C GLN A 209 -22.61 8.01 7.58
N PHE A 210 -21.90 7.00 7.11
CA PHE A 210 -21.28 6.01 7.98
C PHE A 210 -19.81 5.87 7.63
N VAL A 211 -18.99 5.76 8.66
CA VAL A 211 -17.54 5.57 8.51
C VAL A 211 -17.15 4.30 9.25
N ALA A 212 -16.54 3.37 8.52
CA ALA A 212 -15.85 2.24 9.11
C ALA A 212 -14.51 2.72 9.69
N ASP A 213 -14.19 2.28 10.90
CA ASP A 213 -12.94 2.58 11.61
C ASP A 213 -12.16 1.27 11.77
N GLN A 214 -10.85 1.30 11.47
CA GLN A 214 -10.01 0.10 11.39
C GLN A 214 -10.05 -0.76 12.68
N THR A 215 -10.35 -0.13 13.82
CA THR A 215 -10.47 -0.76 15.14
C THR A 215 -11.75 -1.60 15.35
N GLY A 216 -12.71 -1.56 14.43
CA GLY A 216 -13.91 -2.42 14.44
C GLY A 216 -15.24 -1.68 14.63
N GLU A 217 -15.21 -0.37 14.84
CA GLU A 217 -16.41 0.45 14.97
C GLU A 217 -16.90 1.00 13.63
N VAL A 218 -18.21 1.01 13.45
CA VAL A 218 -18.87 1.82 12.42
C VAL A 218 -19.50 3.03 13.09
N TRP A 219 -19.08 4.24 12.71
CA TRP A 219 -19.62 5.48 13.26
C TRP A 219 -20.74 6.05 12.40
N THR A 220 -21.80 6.56 13.04
CA THR A 220 -22.78 7.40 12.34
C THR A 220 -22.32 8.85 12.35
N ILE A 221 -22.29 9.47 11.18
CA ILE A 221 -21.97 10.88 11.00
C ILE A 221 -23.26 11.64 10.63
N THR A 222 -23.48 12.76 11.31
CA THR A 222 -24.64 13.64 11.11
C THR A 222 -24.17 15.10 10.98
N GLU A 223 -25.08 16.04 10.78
CA GLU A 223 -24.75 17.48 10.84
C GLU A 223 -24.14 17.91 12.19
N GLU A 224 -24.31 17.11 13.24
CA GLU A 224 -23.76 17.34 14.58
C GLU A 224 -22.35 16.73 14.75
N GLY A 225 -21.82 16.09 13.70
CA GLY A 225 -20.57 15.33 13.69
C GLY A 225 -20.78 13.83 13.95
N ARG A 226 -19.72 13.18 14.45
CA ARG A 226 -19.70 11.75 14.81
C ARG A 226 -20.58 11.47 16.04
N SER A 227 -21.33 10.38 16.01
CA SER A 227 -22.09 9.88 17.16
C SER A 227 -21.20 9.47 18.34
N GLU A 228 -21.71 9.59 19.58
CA GLU A 228 -20.99 9.14 20.80
C GLU A 228 -20.92 7.61 20.93
N THR A 229 -21.83 6.89 20.29
CA THR A 229 -21.90 5.43 20.29
C THR A 229 -21.81 4.96 18.84
N PRO A 230 -21.04 3.91 18.55
CA PRO A 230 -20.98 3.38 17.19
C PRO A 230 -22.35 2.81 16.78
N PHE A 231 -22.61 2.84 15.48
CA PHE A 231 -23.74 2.16 14.86
C PHE A 231 -23.68 0.65 15.12
N ILE A 232 -22.48 0.08 14.98
CA ILE A 232 -22.15 -1.30 15.34
C ILE A 232 -20.67 -1.38 15.71
N ASP A 233 -20.31 -2.32 16.58
CA ASP A 233 -18.94 -2.63 16.97
C ASP A 233 -18.71 -4.13 16.76
N VAL A 234 -17.71 -4.47 15.95
CA VAL A 234 -17.33 -5.84 15.59
C VAL A 234 -15.91 -6.19 16.02
N SER A 235 -15.28 -5.36 16.86
CA SER A 235 -13.91 -5.56 17.36
C SER A 235 -13.71 -6.92 18.05
N ASP A 236 -14.76 -7.50 18.64
CA ASP A 236 -14.72 -8.76 19.38
C ASP A 236 -14.52 -10.03 18.52
N ARG A 237 -14.65 -9.92 17.20
CA ARG A 237 -14.47 -11.02 16.25
C ARG A 237 -13.35 -10.79 15.24
N MET A 238 -12.58 -9.72 15.43
CA MET A 238 -11.46 -9.34 14.59
C MET A 238 -10.12 -9.79 15.19
N VAL A 239 -9.08 -9.73 14.37
CA VAL A 239 -7.70 -9.73 14.88
C VAL A 239 -7.40 -8.45 15.65
N ASP A 240 -6.45 -8.52 16.59
CA ASP A 240 -5.95 -7.32 17.28
C ASP A 240 -5.13 -6.47 16.29
N VAL A 241 -5.55 -5.22 16.07
CA VAL A 241 -4.88 -4.25 15.18
C VAL A 241 -4.10 -3.20 15.97
N GLY A 242 -3.05 -2.63 15.36
CA GLY A 242 -2.34 -1.47 15.91
C GLY A 242 -1.40 -1.74 17.10
N GLY A 243 -1.17 -3.00 17.53
CA GLY A 243 -0.26 -3.28 18.64
C GLY A 243 -0.03 -4.74 19.11
N GLY A 244 -0.21 -5.76 18.26
CA GLY A 244 -0.08 -7.19 18.64
C GLY A 244 1.22 -7.88 18.19
N GLU A 245 1.49 -9.10 18.70
CA GLU A 245 2.69 -9.94 18.38
C GLU A 245 2.80 -10.40 16.90
N SER A 246 1.89 -9.95 16.04
CA SER A 246 2.02 -10.02 14.57
C SER A 246 2.82 -8.82 14.00
N ALA A 247 3.20 -7.87 14.85
CA ALA A 247 3.93 -6.66 14.51
C ALA A 247 5.42 -6.95 14.27
N ASP A 248 5.74 -7.37 13.06
CA ASP A 248 7.00 -6.98 12.41
C ASP A 248 6.92 -5.54 11.84
N SER A 249 5.77 -4.84 11.95
CA SER A 249 5.59 -3.46 11.51
C SER A 249 4.97 -2.55 12.59
N VAL A 250 5.81 -1.77 13.28
CA VAL A 250 5.39 -0.56 14.02
C VAL A 250 4.98 0.60 13.09
N SER A 251 4.95 0.37 11.77
CA SER A 251 4.80 1.41 10.74
C SER A 251 3.51 1.36 9.92
N TYR A 252 2.82 0.22 9.78
CA TYR A 252 1.50 0.08 9.13
C TYR A 252 0.86 -1.29 9.46
N ASP A 253 -0.46 -1.39 9.33
CA ASP A 253 -1.24 -2.64 9.39
C ASP A 253 -2.44 -2.47 8.43
N GLU A 254 -2.70 -3.46 7.58
CA GLU A 254 -3.82 -3.43 6.62
C GLU A 254 -5.01 -4.27 7.07
N ARG A 255 -4.92 -4.94 8.23
CA ARG A 255 -6.04 -5.68 8.80
C ARG A 255 -6.95 -4.76 9.58
N GLY A 256 -8.16 -5.20 9.83
CA GLY A 256 -9.11 -4.48 10.64
C GLY A 256 -10.50 -4.59 10.07
N LEU A 257 -11.35 -3.61 10.38
CA LEU A 257 -12.58 -3.37 9.66
C LEU A 257 -12.23 -2.49 8.46
N LEU A 258 -12.43 -3.02 7.26
CA LEU A 258 -11.87 -2.49 6.01
C LEU A 258 -12.93 -1.87 5.10
N GLY A 259 -14.15 -2.42 5.11
CA GLY A 259 -15.21 -1.96 4.22
C GLY A 259 -16.58 -1.95 4.89
N ILE A 260 -17.43 -1.02 4.44
CA ILE A 260 -18.85 -0.95 4.74
C ILE A 260 -19.62 -0.57 3.49
N ASP A 261 -20.72 -1.26 3.22
CA ASP A 261 -21.73 -0.75 2.28
C ASP A 261 -23.14 -1.17 2.68
N PHE A 262 -24.13 -0.42 2.19
CA PHE A 262 -25.54 -0.65 2.44
C PHE A 262 -26.19 -1.32 1.25
N HIS A 263 -27.09 -2.28 1.52
CA HIS A 263 -27.90 -2.85 0.47
C HIS A 263 -28.64 -1.73 -0.30
N PRO A 264 -28.83 -1.81 -1.63
CA PRO A 264 -29.55 -0.78 -2.39
C PRO A 264 -30.98 -0.53 -1.89
N GLU A 265 -31.61 -1.56 -1.32
CA GLU A 265 -32.91 -1.49 -0.63
C GLU A 265 -32.80 -1.32 0.91
N PHE A 266 -31.70 -0.74 1.42
CA PHE A 266 -31.45 -0.64 2.85
C PHE A 266 -32.64 -0.02 3.56
N ALA A 267 -33.20 1.09 3.08
CA ALA A 267 -34.35 1.76 3.67
C ALA A 267 -35.54 0.82 3.97
N ASP A 268 -35.71 -0.23 3.18
CA ASP A 268 -36.78 -1.22 3.32
C ASP A 268 -36.32 -2.45 4.13
N ASN A 269 -35.14 -2.99 3.86
CA ASN A 269 -34.75 -4.32 4.38
C ASN A 269 -33.80 -4.31 5.59
N GLY A 270 -33.03 -3.26 5.83
CA GLY A 270 -32.13 -3.18 6.98
C GLY A 270 -30.75 -3.72 6.76
N ARG A 271 -30.47 -4.26 5.57
CA ARG A 271 -29.26 -5.04 5.32
C ARG A 271 -28.09 -4.14 4.96
N PHE A 272 -26.97 -4.37 5.61
CA PHE A 272 -25.69 -3.73 5.34
C PHE A 272 -24.59 -4.77 5.48
N TYR A 273 -23.43 -4.49 4.90
CA TYR A 273 -22.34 -5.45 4.76
C TYR A 273 -21.06 -4.84 5.29
N LEU A 274 -20.27 -5.68 5.97
CA LEU A 274 -18.96 -5.31 6.48
C LEU A 274 -17.90 -6.26 5.89
N HIS A 275 -16.73 -5.72 5.58
CA HIS A 275 -15.54 -6.49 5.25
C HIS A 275 -14.50 -6.30 6.36
N TYR A 276 -14.07 -7.38 7.02
CA TYR A 276 -13.13 -7.29 8.12
C TYR A 276 -12.20 -8.51 8.24
N SER A 277 -11.07 -8.33 8.92
CA SER A 277 -10.08 -9.38 9.20
C SER A 277 -10.42 -10.14 10.49
N ALA A 278 -10.90 -11.37 10.37
CA ALA A 278 -11.15 -12.29 11.47
C ALA A 278 -9.92 -13.17 11.77
N PRO A 279 -9.74 -13.67 13.01
CA PRO A 279 -8.67 -14.62 13.32
C PRO A 279 -8.74 -15.89 12.46
N ALA A 280 -7.58 -16.48 12.16
CA ALA A 280 -7.47 -17.77 11.48
C ALA A 280 -8.42 -18.83 12.09
N ASN A 281 -9.12 -19.55 11.22
CA ASN A 281 -10.10 -20.58 11.58
C ASN A 281 -9.59 -22.00 11.24
N GLU A 282 -10.42 -23.03 11.39
CA GLU A 282 -10.00 -24.43 11.13
C GLU A 282 -9.70 -24.73 9.65
N GLU A 283 -10.17 -23.89 8.73
CA GLU A 283 -9.95 -23.99 7.29
C GLU A 283 -8.70 -23.23 6.83
N THR A 284 -8.23 -22.29 7.65
CA THR A 284 -7.00 -21.53 7.39
C THR A 284 -5.78 -22.44 7.36
N PRO A 285 -5.02 -22.48 6.26
CA PRO A 285 -3.81 -23.30 6.18
C PRO A 285 -2.76 -22.92 7.24
N ASP A 286 -1.98 -23.92 7.68
CA ASP A 286 -0.90 -23.71 8.65
C ASP A 286 0.07 -22.62 8.17
N GLY A 287 0.22 -21.56 8.97
CA GLY A 287 1.14 -20.45 8.69
C GLY A 287 0.55 -19.28 7.91
N TRP A 288 -0.75 -19.32 7.57
CA TRP A 288 -1.47 -18.16 7.05
C TRP A 288 -1.93 -17.26 8.19
N ASP A 289 -2.08 -15.96 7.92
CA ASP A 289 -2.25 -14.93 8.95
C ASP A 289 -3.68 -14.89 9.53
N HIS A 290 -4.69 -14.72 8.68
CA HIS A 290 -6.06 -14.44 9.11
C HIS A 290 -7.10 -14.84 8.04
N VAL A 291 -8.37 -14.52 8.28
CA VAL A 291 -9.47 -14.70 7.33
C VAL A 291 -10.10 -13.35 7.03
N GLY A 292 -10.13 -12.94 5.77
CA GLY A 292 -10.97 -11.83 5.32
C GLY A 292 -12.44 -12.28 5.28
N VAL A 293 -13.33 -11.55 5.94
CA VAL A 293 -14.74 -11.92 6.07
C VAL A 293 -15.62 -10.82 5.52
N VAL A 294 -16.46 -11.17 4.55
CA VAL A 294 -17.62 -10.35 4.15
C VAL A 294 -18.85 -10.88 4.88
N SER A 295 -19.46 -10.05 5.71
CA SER A 295 -20.64 -10.42 6.50
C SER A 295 -21.79 -9.46 6.26
N GLU A 296 -23.00 -10.01 6.17
CA GLU A 296 -24.25 -9.26 6.21
C GLU A 296 -24.71 -9.07 7.66
N PHE A 297 -25.22 -7.88 7.95
CA PHE A 297 -25.89 -7.53 9.20
C PHE A 297 -27.23 -6.86 8.89
N THR A 298 -28.13 -6.84 9.88
CA THR A 298 -29.40 -6.14 9.83
C THR A 298 -29.46 -5.02 10.88
N ALA A 299 -29.93 -3.85 10.47
CA ALA A 299 -30.17 -2.72 11.37
C ALA A 299 -31.42 -2.95 12.25
N THR A 300 -31.49 -2.26 13.40
CA THR A 300 -32.69 -2.18 14.22
C THR A 300 -33.88 -1.66 13.42
N GLU A 301 -35.12 -1.91 13.86
CA GLU A 301 -36.34 -1.49 13.13
C GLU A 301 -36.38 0.02 12.81
N ASP A 302 -35.79 0.86 13.67
CA ASP A 302 -35.70 2.32 13.49
C ASP A 302 -34.42 2.79 12.79
N ARG A 303 -33.57 1.86 12.36
CA ARG A 303 -32.31 2.06 11.64
C ARG A 303 -31.28 2.88 12.41
N SER A 304 -31.41 2.96 13.73
CA SER A 304 -30.53 3.76 14.57
C SER A 304 -29.24 3.02 14.98
N ALA A 305 -29.23 1.69 14.92
CA ALA A 305 -28.07 0.84 15.22
C ALA A 305 -28.07 -0.42 14.35
N GLY A 306 -26.90 -1.03 14.16
CA GLY A 306 -26.75 -2.40 13.67
C GLY A 306 -27.01 -3.41 14.78
N ASP A 307 -27.64 -4.54 14.46
CA ASP A 307 -27.77 -5.66 15.41
C ASP A 307 -26.55 -6.59 15.31
N PRO A 308 -25.62 -6.60 16.29
CA PRO A 308 -24.43 -7.44 16.22
C PRO A 308 -24.77 -8.94 16.26
N ASP A 309 -25.94 -9.34 16.77
CA ASP A 309 -26.38 -10.73 16.81
C ASP A 309 -27.01 -11.21 15.48
N SER A 310 -27.15 -10.32 14.49
CA SER A 310 -27.79 -10.61 13.20
C SER A 310 -26.84 -11.12 12.12
N GLU A 311 -25.57 -11.28 12.45
CA GLU A 311 -24.51 -11.59 11.50
C GLU A 311 -24.81 -12.85 10.66
N ARG A 312 -24.65 -12.71 9.34
CA ARG A 312 -24.60 -13.80 8.37
C ARG A 312 -23.35 -13.66 7.51
N THR A 313 -22.37 -14.52 7.72
CA THR A 313 -21.17 -14.61 6.88
C THR A 313 -21.57 -14.93 5.44
N ILE A 314 -21.09 -14.12 4.50
CA ILE A 314 -21.34 -14.24 3.06
C ILE A 314 -20.14 -14.89 2.38
N LEU A 315 -18.93 -14.39 2.63
CA LEU A 315 -17.71 -14.88 2.01
C LEU A 315 -16.57 -14.91 3.03
N GLU A 316 -15.79 -15.99 3.01
CA GLU A 316 -14.53 -16.11 3.76
C GLU A 316 -13.37 -16.29 2.78
N LEU A 317 -12.37 -15.43 2.91
CA LEU A 317 -11.16 -15.40 2.11
C LEU A 317 -9.99 -15.73 3.02
N GLN A 318 -9.33 -16.86 2.79
CA GLN A 318 -8.16 -17.22 3.57
C GLN A 318 -7.01 -16.28 3.17
N GLN A 319 -6.44 -15.55 4.12
CA GLN A 319 -5.41 -14.54 3.85
C GLN A 319 -4.03 -15.07 4.27
N PRO A 320 -3.12 -15.30 3.32
CA PRO A 320 -1.80 -15.85 3.63
C PRO A 320 -0.95 -14.91 4.48
N GLN A 321 -1.02 -13.60 4.21
CA GLN A 321 -0.23 -12.57 4.88
C GLN A 321 -1.15 -11.49 5.49
N PHE A 322 -0.55 -10.60 6.29
CA PHE A 322 -1.30 -9.55 7.00
C PHE A 322 -1.64 -8.34 6.11
N ASN A 323 -1.09 -8.27 4.90
CA ASN A 323 -1.23 -7.17 3.96
C ASN A 323 -1.80 -7.65 2.61
N HIS A 324 -2.19 -6.69 1.78
CA HIS A 324 -2.98 -6.85 0.56
C HIS A 324 -4.33 -7.50 0.81
N ASN A 325 -5.06 -6.94 1.78
CA ASN A 325 -6.37 -7.46 2.18
C ASN A 325 -7.51 -6.94 1.29
N GLY A 326 -7.22 -6.09 0.30
CA GLY A 326 -8.22 -5.26 -0.36
C GLY A 326 -8.69 -4.15 0.57
N GLY A 327 -9.98 -3.81 0.53
CA GLY A 327 -10.49 -2.68 1.30
C GLY A 327 -12.02 -2.54 1.24
N PRO A 328 -12.53 -1.36 0.85
CA PRO A 328 -13.95 -1.11 0.60
C PRO A 328 -14.60 -2.12 -0.33
N MET A 329 -15.92 -2.22 -0.20
CA MET A 329 -16.78 -2.93 -1.15
C MET A 329 -17.78 -1.93 -1.73
N ALA A 330 -18.38 -2.26 -2.87
CA ALA A 330 -19.40 -1.40 -3.46
C ALA A 330 -20.54 -2.20 -4.10
N PHE A 331 -21.78 -1.78 -3.88
CA PHE A 331 -22.89 -2.19 -4.72
C PHE A 331 -22.82 -1.48 -6.07
N GLY A 332 -22.76 -2.28 -7.13
CA GLY A 332 -22.86 -1.77 -8.49
C GLY A 332 -24.28 -1.25 -8.80
N PRO A 333 -24.43 -0.47 -9.90
CA PRO A 333 -25.75 0.00 -10.35
C PRO A 333 -26.68 -1.15 -10.80
N ASP A 334 -26.12 -2.35 -11.00
CA ASP A 334 -26.83 -3.58 -11.29
C ASP A 334 -27.40 -4.29 -10.05
N GLY A 335 -27.05 -3.81 -8.85
CA GLY A 335 -27.55 -4.33 -7.57
C GLY A 335 -26.71 -5.46 -6.97
N TYR A 336 -25.58 -5.82 -7.59
CA TYR A 336 -24.68 -6.84 -7.07
C TYR A 336 -23.57 -6.23 -6.20
N LEU A 337 -23.04 -7.03 -5.28
CA LEU A 337 -21.93 -6.61 -4.42
C LEU A 337 -20.59 -6.92 -5.10
N TYR A 338 -19.75 -5.90 -5.25
CA TYR A 338 -18.40 -6.00 -5.76
C TYR A 338 -17.41 -6.01 -4.59
N VAL A 339 -16.52 -7.00 -4.56
CA VAL A 339 -15.56 -7.23 -3.46
C VAL A 339 -14.15 -7.33 -4.05
N PRO A 340 -13.32 -6.28 -3.95
CA PRO A 340 -11.91 -6.35 -4.29
C PRO A 340 -11.14 -7.21 -3.28
N THR A 341 -10.22 -8.02 -3.77
CA THR A 341 -9.34 -8.89 -2.97
C THR A 341 -7.89 -8.72 -3.45
N GLY A 342 -6.97 -8.45 -2.52
CA GLY A 342 -5.55 -8.41 -2.88
C GLY A 342 -4.98 -9.80 -3.14
N ASP A 343 -3.77 -9.83 -3.68
CA ASP A 343 -3.06 -11.03 -4.14
C ASP A 343 -2.57 -11.94 -3.00
N GLY A 344 -2.91 -11.65 -1.75
CA GLY A 344 -2.52 -12.42 -0.58
C GLY A 344 -1.24 -11.92 0.12
N GLY A 345 -0.67 -10.81 -0.34
CA GLY A 345 0.35 -10.06 0.38
C GLY A 345 1.78 -10.48 0.07
N GLY A 346 2.73 -9.88 0.79
CA GLY A 346 4.16 -10.14 0.59
C GLY A 346 4.74 -9.52 -0.68
N ALA A 347 5.95 -9.00 -0.55
CA ALA A 347 6.64 -8.42 -1.69
C ALA A 347 6.98 -9.50 -2.74
N ASN A 348 6.87 -9.11 -4.01
CA ASN A 348 7.22 -9.91 -5.19
C ASN A 348 6.46 -11.24 -5.34
N ASP A 349 5.27 -11.36 -4.74
CA ASP A 349 4.53 -12.63 -4.65
C ASP A 349 5.36 -13.77 -4.01
N GLU A 350 6.32 -13.40 -3.14
CA GLU A 350 7.13 -14.35 -2.40
C GLU A 350 6.47 -14.67 -1.06
N GLY A 351 6.03 -15.91 -0.87
CA GLY A 351 5.45 -16.32 0.40
C GLY A 351 4.57 -17.56 0.31
N PRO A 352 4.05 -18.04 1.47
CA PRO A 352 2.97 -19.00 1.46
C PRO A 352 1.74 -18.38 0.79
N GLY A 353 0.97 -19.18 0.05
CA GLY A 353 -0.32 -18.76 -0.52
C GLY A 353 -0.29 -18.27 -1.96
N HIS A 354 0.87 -17.88 -2.51
CA HIS A 354 1.00 -17.63 -3.94
C HIS A 354 1.03 -18.94 -4.71
N VAL A 355 0.22 -19.02 -5.76
CA VAL A 355 0.12 -20.19 -6.64
C VAL A 355 1.01 -20.03 -7.86
N GLN A 356 1.26 -21.13 -8.56
CA GLN A 356 2.00 -21.08 -9.82
C GLN A 356 1.06 -20.61 -10.93
N ASP A 357 1.41 -19.51 -11.57
CA ASP A 357 0.70 -19.02 -12.76
C ASP A 357 1.40 -19.43 -14.08
N TRP A 358 0.87 -18.91 -15.18
CA TRP A 358 1.32 -19.18 -16.54
C TRP A 358 2.55 -18.36 -16.98
N TYR A 359 2.91 -17.29 -16.27
CA TYR A 359 3.95 -16.33 -16.64
C TYR A 359 5.29 -16.65 -15.97
N SER A 360 6.01 -17.61 -16.55
CA SER A 360 7.25 -18.15 -15.95
C SER A 360 8.38 -17.19 -15.52
N PRO A 361 8.53 -15.95 -16.06
CA PRO A 361 9.53 -15.00 -15.53
C PRO A 361 9.27 -14.58 -14.08
N ASN A 362 8.00 -14.48 -13.66
CA ASN A 362 7.63 -14.18 -12.29
C ASN A 362 7.08 -15.48 -11.69
N ALA A 363 7.79 -16.03 -10.71
CA ALA A 363 7.50 -17.36 -10.23
C ALA A 363 6.33 -17.32 -9.23
N GLY A 364 5.11 -17.36 -9.78
CA GLY A 364 3.89 -17.38 -8.99
C GLY A 364 3.31 -15.99 -8.72
N GLY A 365 2.06 -15.98 -8.29
CA GLY A 365 1.25 -14.78 -8.06
C GLY A 365 -0.23 -15.11 -8.21
N ASN A 366 -1.06 -14.56 -7.33
CA ASN A 366 -2.49 -14.86 -7.35
C ASN A 366 -3.25 -14.04 -8.39
N GLY A 367 -2.78 -12.83 -8.75
CA GLY A 367 -3.44 -11.98 -9.74
C GLY A 367 -3.64 -12.62 -11.12
N GLN A 368 -2.83 -13.61 -11.52
CA GLN A 368 -3.03 -14.34 -12.78
C GLN A 368 -3.75 -15.69 -12.64
N ASP A 369 -4.08 -16.10 -11.42
CA ASP A 369 -4.82 -17.33 -11.13
C ASP A 369 -6.32 -17.08 -11.09
N VAL A 370 -7.09 -17.91 -11.78
CA VAL A 370 -8.56 -17.87 -11.77
C VAL A 370 -9.17 -19.19 -11.30
N PHE A 371 -8.36 -20.08 -10.72
CA PHE A 371 -8.76 -21.46 -10.43
C PHE A 371 -8.62 -21.84 -8.96
N GLU A 372 -7.45 -21.58 -8.37
CA GLU A 372 -7.06 -22.14 -7.08
C GLU A 372 -7.54 -21.29 -5.91
N ASN A 373 -7.71 -19.97 -6.08
CA ASN A 373 -8.21 -19.07 -5.04
C ASN A 373 -8.99 -17.87 -5.64
N LEU A 374 -9.32 -16.89 -4.80
CA LEU A 374 -10.08 -15.67 -5.11
C LEU A 374 -9.27 -14.42 -4.69
N LEU A 375 -7.95 -14.45 -4.88
CA LEU A 375 -7.01 -13.40 -4.46
C LEU A 375 -6.45 -12.70 -5.71
N GLY A 376 -6.29 -11.38 -5.65
CA GLY A 376 -5.87 -10.57 -6.79
C GLY A 376 -6.99 -10.28 -7.78
N ASP A 377 -8.23 -10.20 -7.27
CA ASP A 377 -9.46 -10.17 -8.06
C ASP A 377 -10.38 -9.00 -7.65
N VAL A 378 -11.32 -8.67 -8.54
CA VAL A 378 -12.59 -8.05 -8.17
C VAL A 378 -13.67 -9.09 -8.34
N LEU A 379 -14.33 -9.46 -7.24
CA LEU A 379 -15.43 -10.42 -7.22
C LEU A 379 -16.77 -9.71 -7.42
N ARG A 380 -17.76 -10.38 -8.01
CA ARG A 380 -19.15 -9.88 -8.15
C ARG A 380 -20.13 -10.97 -7.77
N ILE A 381 -20.88 -10.76 -6.70
CA ILE A 381 -21.78 -11.76 -6.10
C ILE A 381 -23.21 -11.23 -5.91
N ASP A 382 -24.18 -12.15 -5.98
CA ASP A 382 -25.59 -11.88 -5.71
C ASP A 382 -25.94 -12.20 -4.26
N VAL A 383 -26.01 -11.17 -3.42
CA VAL A 383 -26.35 -11.31 -2.00
C VAL A 383 -27.84 -11.55 -1.74
N ASP A 384 -28.70 -11.44 -2.77
CA ASP A 384 -30.16 -11.67 -2.69
C ASP A 384 -30.58 -13.10 -3.03
N SER A 385 -29.64 -13.93 -3.48
CA SER A 385 -29.88 -15.33 -3.77
C SER A 385 -28.84 -16.25 -3.13
N GLU A 386 -29.04 -17.56 -3.26
CA GLU A 386 -28.14 -18.59 -2.73
C GLU A 386 -27.82 -19.57 -3.87
N SER A 387 -26.56 -19.97 -4.01
CA SER A 387 -26.10 -20.97 -4.98
C SER A 387 -25.59 -22.22 -4.27
N GLY A 388 -26.38 -23.30 -4.31
CA GLY A 388 -26.00 -24.56 -3.67
C GLY A 388 -25.90 -24.43 -2.15
N ASP A 389 -24.68 -24.56 -1.62
CA ASP A 389 -24.37 -24.37 -0.20
C ASP A 389 -23.79 -22.96 0.10
N GLN A 390 -23.56 -22.13 -0.92
CA GLN A 390 -23.08 -20.75 -0.76
C GLN A 390 -24.23 -19.82 -0.32
N PRO A 391 -23.99 -18.90 0.64
CA PRO A 391 -25.02 -17.97 1.14
C PRO A 391 -25.30 -16.79 0.19
N TYR A 392 -24.66 -16.79 -0.99
CA TYR A 392 -24.82 -15.85 -2.10
C TYR A 392 -25.03 -16.64 -3.40
N GLY A 393 -25.58 -15.98 -4.43
CA GLY A 393 -25.65 -16.46 -5.80
C GLY A 393 -24.55 -15.90 -6.69
N ILE A 394 -24.41 -16.51 -7.87
CA ILE A 394 -23.53 -16.03 -8.94
C ILE A 394 -24.40 -15.35 -10.01
N PRO A 395 -24.14 -14.08 -10.35
CA PRO A 395 -24.80 -13.44 -11.48
C PRO A 395 -24.59 -14.23 -12.78
N GLU A 396 -25.66 -14.44 -13.55
CA GLU A 396 -25.62 -15.27 -14.78
C GLU A 396 -24.71 -14.68 -15.88
N ASP A 397 -24.40 -13.39 -15.79
CA ASP A 397 -23.55 -12.63 -16.71
C ASP A 397 -22.11 -12.42 -16.19
N ASN A 398 -21.71 -13.06 -15.09
CA ASN A 398 -20.29 -13.10 -14.70
C ASN A 398 -19.45 -13.78 -15.81
N PRO A 399 -18.22 -13.31 -16.07
CA PRO A 399 -17.42 -13.72 -17.23
C PRO A 399 -16.99 -15.19 -17.19
N PHE A 400 -16.94 -15.81 -16.01
CA PHE A 400 -16.43 -17.17 -15.81
C PHE A 400 -17.50 -18.22 -15.48
N VAL A 401 -18.78 -17.86 -15.57
CA VAL A 401 -19.90 -18.81 -15.38
C VAL A 401 -19.80 -19.99 -16.35
N ASP A 402 -20.06 -21.20 -15.86
CA ASP A 402 -20.00 -22.46 -16.61
C ASP A 402 -18.60 -22.76 -17.21
N THR A 403 -17.54 -22.15 -16.68
CA THR A 403 -16.14 -22.44 -17.06
C THR A 403 -15.44 -23.33 -16.00
N SER A 404 -14.13 -23.51 -16.13
CA SER A 404 -13.31 -24.13 -15.10
C SER A 404 -12.74 -23.14 -14.08
N ALA A 405 -12.87 -21.84 -14.33
CA ALA A 405 -12.48 -20.78 -13.39
C ALA A 405 -13.53 -20.62 -12.29
N ARG A 406 -13.19 -19.87 -11.25
CA ARG A 406 -14.14 -19.51 -10.18
C ARG A 406 -15.14 -18.49 -10.70
N GLU A 407 -16.43 -18.77 -10.47
CA GLU A 407 -17.51 -18.01 -11.10
C GLU A 407 -17.77 -16.67 -10.40
N GLU A 408 -17.23 -16.47 -9.19
CA GLU A 408 -17.26 -15.20 -8.46
C GLU A 408 -16.44 -14.09 -9.14
N ILE A 409 -15.41 -14.43 -9.89
CA ILE A 409 -14.45 -13.49 -10.46
C ILE A 409 -15.14 -12.65 -11.55
N TYR A 410 -15.15 -11.33 -11.35
CA TYR A 410 -15.60 -10.35 -12.34
C TYR A 410 -14.43 -9.77 -13.14
N ALA A 411 -13.31 -9.52 -12.49
CA ALA A 411 -12.05 -9.10 -13.09
C ALA A 411 -10.89 -9.63 -12.24
N TYR A 412 -9.70 -9.75 -12.83
CA TYR A 412 -8.52 -10.34 -12.19
C TYR A 412 -7.25 -9.63 -12.66
N GLY A 413 -6.11 -9.94 -12.04
CA GLY A 413 -4.83 -9.32 -12.38
C GLY A 413 -4.51 -8.10 -11.55
N PHE A 414 -4.98 -8.05 -10.31
CA PHE A 414 -4.69 -6.97 -9.36
C PHE A 414 -3.66 -7.40 -8.32
N ARG A 415 -2.94 -6.41 -7.77
CA ARG A 415 -1.98 -6.61 -6.67
C ARG A 415 -2.66 -6.40 -5.31
N ASN A 416 -3.06 -5.17 -5.05
CA ASN A 416 -3.77 -4.74 -3.86
C ASN A 416 -4.82 -3.69 -4.28
N PRO A 417 -5.98 -4.11 -4.80
CA PRO A 417 -7.06 -3.23 -5.20
C PRO A 417 -7.71 -2.60 -3.96
N TYR A 418 -7.03 -1.59 -3.42
CA TYR A 418 -7.23 -1.04 -2.07
C TYR A 418 -8.50 -0.18 -1.96
N GLY A 419 -9.04 0.32 -3.09
CA GLY A 419 -10.28 1.07 -3.11
C GLY A 419 -11.10 0.82 -4.36
N ILE A 420 -12.43 0.84 -4.21
CA ILE A 420 -13.40 0.67 -5.29
C ILE A 420 -14.49 1.74 -5.19
N SER A 421 -14.95 2.26 -6.32
CA SER A 421 -16.13 3.13 -6.38
C SER A 421 -16.85 3.03 -7.72
N PHE A 422 -18.15 3.33 -7.73
CA PHE A 422 -18.93 3.50 -8.95
C PHE A 422 -19.30 4.96 -9.14
N ASP A 423 -19.27 5.44 -10.38
CA ASP A 423 -19.90 6.71 -10.73
C ASP A 423 -21.38 6.54 -11.12
N SER A 424 -22.10 7.65 -11.28
CA SER A 424 -23.52 7.62 -11.66
C SER A 424 -23.80 7.09 -13.07
N ALA A 425 -22.77 6.98 -13.92
CA ALA A 425 -22.85 6.36 -15.23
C ALA A 425 -22.63 4.83 -15.17
N GLY A 426 -22.18 4.30 -14.03
CA GLY A 426 -21.94 2.89 -13.79
C GLY A 426 -20.52 2.42 -14.11
N ASN A 427 -19.56 3.33 -14.27
CA ASN A 427 -18.16 2.98 -14.42
C ASN A 427 -17.59 2.56 -13.06
N CYS A 428 -16.94 1.40 -13.01
CA CYS A 428 -16.26 0.89 -11.81
C CYS A 428 -14.81 1.39 -11.80
N PHE A 429 -14.42 2.12 -10.77
CA PHE A 429 -13.05 2.56 -10.55
C PHE A 429 -12.40 1.72 -9.47
N VAL A 430 -11.18 1.26 -9.70
CA VAL A 430 -10.38 0.53 -8.71
C VAL A 430 -8.99 1.15 -8.62
N ALA A 431 -8.60 1.59 -7.43
CA ALA A 431 -7.23 2.00 -7.15
C ALA A 431 -6.43 0.75 -6.73
N ASP A 432 -5.36 0.44 -7.44
CA ASP A 432 -4.53 -0.74 -7.19
C ASP A 432 -3.11 -0.31 -6.81
N ALA A 433 -2.70 -0.66 -5.59
CA ALA A 433 -1.39 -0.26 -5.07
C ALA A 433 -0.30 -1.12 -5.69
N GLY A 434 0.63 -0.46 -6.39
CA GLY A 434 1.78 -1.12 -7.01
C GLY A 434 2.87 -1.51 -6.01
N GLN A 435 4.01 -1.98 -6.51
CA GLN A 435 5.06 -2.56 -5.67
C GLN A 435 6.17 -1.56 -5.33
N ASN A 436 6.94 -1.16 -6.34
CA ASN A 436 8.22 -0.47 -6.15
C ASN A 436 8.36 0.76 -7.04
N LEU A 437 7.66 0.79 -8.17
CA LEU A 437 7.94 1.74 -9.25
C LEU A 437 6.74 2.62 -9.54
N PHE A 438 5.55 2.05 -9.65
CA PHE A 438 4.38 2.76 -10.15
C PHE A 438 3.15 2.48 -9.30
N GLU A 439 2.29 3.48 -9.20
CA GLU A 439 0.95 3.40 -8.64
C GLU A 439 -0.09 3.53 -9.73
N GLU A 440 -1.25 2.87 -9.59
CA GLU A 440 -2.24 2.85 -10.66
C GLU A 440 -3.71 2.89 -10.21
N ALA A 441 -4.57 3.40 -11.10
CA ALA A 441 -6.01 3.17 -10.98
C ALA A 441 -6.62 2.78 -12.33
N ASN A 442 -7.65 1.95 -12.25
CA ASN A 442 -8.24 1.21 -13.33
C ASN A 442 -9.73 1.54 -13.48
N VAL A 443 -10.23 1.55 -14.72
CA VAL A 443 -11.68 1.48 -14.99
C VAL A 443 -12.00 0.02 -15.31
N VAL A 444 -12.72 -0.64 -14.40
CA VAL A 444 -12.85 -2.09 -14.40
C VAL A 444 -13.99 -2.59 -15.29
N GLU A 445 -13.64 -3.43 -16.27
CA GLU A 445 -14.57 -4.17 -17.12
C GLU A 445 -14.65 -5.68 -16.83
N ALA A 446 -15.79 -6.28 -17.16
CA ALA A 446 -16.06 -7.70 -16.97
C ALA A 446 -15.08 -8.58 -17.77
N GLY A 447 -14.42 -9.52 -17.09
CA GLY A 447 -13.43 -10.44 -17.66
C GLY A 447 -12.05 -9.82 -17.89
N GLY A 448 -11.87 -8.54 -17.52
CA GLY A 448 -10.61 -7.82 -17.69
C GLY A 448 -9.46 -8.42 -16.88
N ASN A 449 -8.26 -8.42 -17.48
CA ASN A 449 -7.01 -8.80 -16.85
C ASN A 449 -6.10 -7.57 -16.72
N TYR A 450 -5.87 -7.11 -15.49
CA TYR A 450 -5.12 -5.89 -15.18
C TYR A 450 -3.62 -6.14 -15.03
N GLY A 451 -3.18 -7.36 -15.32
CA GLY A 451 -1.80 -7.64 -15.65
C GLY A 451 -0.89 -7.92 -14.46
N TRP A 452 -1.26 -7.71 -13.21
CA TRP A 452 -0.41 -8.12 -12.08
C TRP A 452 -0.28 -9.66 -12.02
N ASN A 453 0.91 -10.26 -11.90
CA ASN A 453 2.23 -9.63 -11.75
C ASN A 453 3.07 -9.62 -13.03
N VAL A 454 2.47 -9.74 -14.21
CA VAL A 454 3.13 -9.54 -15.51
C VAL A 454 3.56 -8.08 -15.70
N LYS A 455 2.73 -7.14 -15.24
CA LYS A 455 2.94 -5.70 -15.31
C LYS A 455 2.79 -5.02 -13.95
N GLU A 456 3.43 -3.87 -13.82
CA GLU A 456 3.22 -2.86 -12.77
C GLU A 456 3.00 -1.53 -13.50
N GLY A 457 1.78 -1.00 -13.46
CA GLY A 457 1.34 0.02 -14.41
C GLY A 457 1.33 -0.52 -15.84
N THR A 458 1.75 0.32 -16.77
CA THR A 458 1.95 0.00 -18.20
C THR A 458 3.27 -0.74 -18.46
N HIS A 459 4.09 -0.96 -17.42
CA HIS A 459 5.45 -1.45 -17.53
C HIS A 459 5.56 -2.94 -17.18
N CYS A 460 6.49 -3.65 -17.81
CA CYS A 460 6.75 -5.05 -17.48
C CYS A 460 7.37 -5.16 -16.09
N PHE A 461 6.86 -6.08 -15.27
CA PHE A 461 7.34 -6.30 -13.92
C PHE A 461 8.28 -7.51 -13.83
N SER A 462 9.26 -7.45 -12.94
CA SER A 462 10.26 -8.50 -12.71
C SER A 462 10.44 -8.75 -11.22
N THR A 463 9.97 -9.89 -10.71
CA THR A 463 10.17 -10.28 -9.31
C THR A 463 11.65 -10.41 -8.94
N ASP A 464 12.50 -10.80 -9.91
CA ASP A 464 13.97 -10.90 -9.72
C ASP A 464 14.68 -9.54 -9.60
N SER A 465 14.04 -8.45 -10.04
CA SER A 465 14.64 -7.10 -10.10
C SER A 465 13.54 -6.03 -10.05
N PRO A 466 12.78 -5.94 -8.94
CA PRO A 466 11.52 -5.21 -8.87
C PRO A 466 11.69 -3.68 -8.95
N SER A 467 12.89 -3.16 -8.68
CA SER A 467 13.20 -1.73 -8.81
C SER A 467 13.86 -1.34 -10.15
N ASP A 468 14.04 -2.29 -11.08
CA ASP A 468 14.66 -2.01 -12.39
C ASP A 468 13.62 -2.14 -13.52
N PRO A 469 13.04 -1.02 -14.00
CA PRO A 469 12.06 -1.03 -15.10
C PRO A 469 12.64 -1.54 -16.42
N ALA A 470 13.97 -1.72 -16.53
CA ALA A 470 14.63 -2.26 -17.72
C ALA A 470 15.00 -3.75 -17.57
N ALA A 471 14.73 -4.38 -16.42
CA ALA A 471 15.05 -5.79 -16.18
C ALA A 471 14.33 -6.72 -17.17
N ILE A 472 13.06 -6.44 -17.43
CA ILE A 472 12.24 -7.08 -18.46
C ILE A 472 11.61 -5.97 -19.30
N THR A 473 11.77 -6.05 -20.62
CA THR A 473 11.27 -5.01 -21.56
C THR A 473 10.31 -5.56 -22.61
N ASP A 474 10.04 -6.87 -22.57
CA ASP A 474 9.19 -7.58 -23.53
C ASP A 474 8.36 -8.64 -22.78
N CYS A 475 7.38 -8.17 -22.01
CA CYS A 475 6.35 -9.00 -21.39
C CYS A 475 5.16 -9.16 -22.34
N PRO A 476 4.33 -10.21 -22.17
CA PRO A 476 3.11 -10.40 -22.94
C PRO A 476 2.16 -9.19 -22.82
N SER A 477 1.53 -8.83 -23.93
CA SER A 477 0.45 -7.83 -23.95
C SER A 477 -0.95 -8.46 -23.96
N THR A 478 -1.04 -9.78 -23.85
CA THR A 478 -2.28 -10.56 -23.84
C THR A 478 -2.16 -11.69 -22.82
N GLY A 479 -3.28 -12.08 -22.22
CA GLY A 479 -3.35 -13.30 -21.42
C GLY A 479 -3.20 -14.59 -22.25
N PRO A 480 -3.23 -15.77 -21.62
CA PRO A 480 -3.20 -17.04 -22.33
C PRO A 480 -4.37 -17.20 -23.30
N ALA A 481 -4.14 -17.84 -24.45
CA ALA A 481 -5.18 -18.09 -25.45
C ALA A 481 -6.05 -19.33 -25.16
N GLU A 482 -5.69 -20.12 -24.15
CA GLU A 482 -6.37 -21.37 -23.83
C GLU A 482 -7.43 -21.13 -22.75
N PRO A 483 -8.63 -21.75 -22.87
CA PRO A 483 -9.69 -21.63 -21.87
C PRO A 483 -9.23 -21.96 -20.45
N PRO A 484 -9.77 -21.27 -19.42
CA PRO A 484 -10.89 -20.31 -19.45
C PRO A 484 -10.47 -18.89 -19.88
N TYR A 485 -9.18 -18.65 -20.12
CA TYR A 485 -8.69 -17.44 -20.76
C TYR A 485 -9.05 -17.42 -22.25
N ASN A 486 -9.04 -16.25 -22.87
CA ASN A 486 -9.44 -16.07 -24.27
C ASN A 486 -8.35 -15.41 -25.15
N GLY A 487 -7.16 -15.18 -24.61
CA GLY A 487 -6.08 -14.47 -25.30
C GLY A 487 -6.36 -12.98 -25.47
N ASP A 488 -7.24 -12.43 -24.62
CA ASP A 488 -7.60 -11.02 -24.62
C ASP A 488 -6.40 -10.17 -24.19
N PRO A 489 -6.33 -8.89 -24.64
CA PRO A 489 -5.32 -7.95 -24.19
C PRO A 489 -5.30 -7.83 -22.66
N LEU A 490 -4.09 -7.65 -22.10
CA LEU A 490 -3.98 -7.08 -20.77
C LEU A 490 -4.46 -5.62 -20.84
N ILE A 491 -5.17 -5.18 -19.81
CA ILE A 491 -5.75 -3.85 -19.74
C ILE A 491 -4.78 -2.98 -18.94
N ASP A 492 -4.34 -1.89 -19.58
CA ASP A 492 -3.49 -0.89 -18.95
C ASP A 492 -4.34 0.06 -18.09
N PRO A 493 -3.76 0.66 -17.03
CA PRO A 493 -4.50 1.56 -16.16
C PRO A 493 -4.89 2.87 -16.84
N VAL A 494 -5.84 3.60 -16.25
CA VAL A 494 -6.21 4.95 -16.68
C VAL A 494 -5.44 6.04 -15.95
N VAL A 495 -4.90 5.72 -14.78
CA VAL A 495 -4.04 6.56 -13.94
C VAL A 495 -2.76 5.79 -13.66
N GLU A 496 -1.61 6.43 -13.87
CA GLU A 496 -0.32 5.86 -13.49
C GLU A 496 0.63 6.98 -13.06
N PHE A 497 1.36 6.80 -11.96
CA PHE A 497 2.45 7.70 -11.59
C PHE A 497 3.57 6.97 -10.86
N PRO A 498 4.83 7.41 -11.00
CA PRO A 498 5.96 6.73 -10.38
C PRO A 498 6.02 7.06 -8.88
N HIS A 499 6.63 6.18 -8.09
CA HIS A 499 6.94 6.45 -6.68
C HIS A 499 7.89 7.63 -6.52
N THR A 500 8.87 7.74 -7.42
CA THR A 500 9.90 8.76 -7.43
C THR A 500 10.04 9.40 -8.82
N TYR A 501 10.15 10.72 -8.86
CA TYR A 501 10.40 11.48 -10.09
C TYR A 501 11.53 12.49 -9.85
N GLU A 502 12.56 12.48 -10.70
CA GLU A 502 13.77 13.32 -10.56
C GLU A 502 14.38 13.27 -9.14
N GLY A 503 14.41 12.08 -8.52
CA GLY A 503 14.93 11.86 -7.16
C GLY A 503 14.03 12.39 -6.04
N THR A 504 12.78 12.75 -6.34
CA THR A 504 11.80 13.25 -5.39
C THR A 504 10.61 12.31 -5.28
N GLY A 505 10.24 11.93 -4.06
CA GLY A 505 9.02 11.14 -3.81
C GLY A 505 7.77 11.85 -4.32
N VAL A 506 6.95 11.12 -5.07
CA VAL A 506 5.65 11.56 -5.61
C VAL A 506 4.54 10.99 -4.72
N GLY A 507 4.54 9.68 -4.49
CA GLY A 507 3.62 8.98 -3.60
C GLY A 507 3.92 7.48 -3.62
N ILE A 508 3.76 6.80 -2.49
CA ILE A 508 4.24 5.41 -2.32
C ILE A 508 3.12 4.36 -2.31
N THR A 509 1.86 4.82 -2.28
CA THR A 509 0.66 3.96 -2.26
C THR A 509 -0.53 4.81 -2.69
N ILE A 510 -1.17 4.47 -3.80
CA ILE A 510 -2.46 5.07 -4.19
C ILE A 510 -3.57 4.57 -3.27
N ILE A 511 -4.48 5.47 -2.92
CA ILE A 511 -5.55 5.22 -1.97
C ILE A 511 -6.86 5.67 -2.58
N GLY A 512 -7.67 4.70 -2.99
CA GLY A 512 -9.07 4.87 -3.43
C GLY A 512 -9.31 6.05 -4.38
N GLY A 513 -10.56 6.49 -4.44
CA GLY A 513 -10.97 7.67 -5.18
C GLY A 513 -12.42 7.61 -5.63
N HIS A 514 -12.97 8.76 -6.02
CA HIS A 514 -14.35 8.90 -6.50
C HIS A 514 -14.44 9.88 -7.66
N ARG A 515 -15.39 9.63 -8.57
CA ARG A 515 -15.78 10.61 -9.58
C ARG A 515 -16.41 11.82 -8.88
N TYR A 516 -15.92 13.03 -9.17
CA TYR A 516 -16.50 14.26 -8.66
C TYR A 516 -17.70 14.67 -9.52
N GLU A 517 -18.91 14.45 -9.00
CA GLU A 517 -20.18 14.64 -9.72
C GLU A 517 -20.95 15.89 -9.24
N ALA A 518 -20.48 16.52 -8.16
CA ALA A 518 -20.99 17.80 -7.70
C ALA A 518 -20.65 18.93 -8.69
N SER A 519 -21.39 20.04 -8.52
CA SER A 519 -21.19 21.27 -9.32
C SER A 519 -20.62 22.43 -8.51
N THR A 520 -20.25 22.17 -7.24
CA THR A 520 -19.76 23.19 -6.29
C THR A 520 -18.33 23.63 -6.62
N ILE A 521 -17.49 22.74 -7.16
CA ILE A 521 -16.14 23.04 -7.67
C ILE A 521 -16.08 22.70 -9.17
N PRO A 522 -16.36 23.65 -10.08
CA PRO A 522 -16.41 23.40 -11.52
C PRO A 522 -15.12 22.82 -12.12
N GLU A 523 -13.97 23.14 -11.54
CA GLU A 523 -12.66 22.65 -11.97
C GLU A 523 -12.46 21.15 -11.74
N LEU A 524 -13.21 20.54 -10.81
CA LEU A 524 -13.18 19.10 -10.54
C LEU A 524 -14.30 18.32 -11.25
N ALA A 525 -15.28 19.01 -11.84
CA ALA A 525 -16.47 18.37 -12.41
C ALA A 525 -16.11 17.26 -13.43
N GLY A 526 -16.54 16.03 -13.12
CA GLY A 526 -16.32 14.83 -13.95
C GLY A 526 -14.92 14.23 -13.86
N LYS A 527 -14.02 14.76 -13.03
CA LYS A 527 -12.70 14.18 -12.78
C LYS A 527 -12.78 13.05 -11.76
N TYR A 528 -11.87 12.09 -11.86
CA TYR A 528 -11.64 11.11 -10.80
C TYR A 528 -10.69 11.72 -9.77
N VAL A 529 -11.15 11.91 -8.53
CA VAL A 529 -10.39 12.50 -7.43
C VAL A 529 -9.92 11.38 -6.51
N PHE A 530 -8.62 11.29 -6.32
CA PHE A 530 -7.93 10.21 -5.61
C PHE A 530 -6.74 10.75 -4.85
N GLY A 531 -5.95 9.90 -4.18
CA GLY A 531 -4.81 10.36 -3.41
C GLY A 531 -3.78 9.29 -3.12
N THR A 532 -2.76 9.67 -2.37
CA THR A 532 -1.75 8.73 -1.86
C THR A 532 -1.68 8.78 -0.34
N TRP A 533 -1.40 7.62 0.27
CA TRP A 533 -1.30 7.49 1.73
C TRP A 533 -0.32 8.49 2.32
N THR A 534 0.87 8.54 1.74
CA THR A 534 1.91 9.53 2.03
C THR A 534 2.79 9.77 0.80
N ARG A 535 3.55 10.86 0.81
CA ARG A 535 4.59 11.17 -0.16
C ARG A 535 5.92 10.45 0.14
N GLY A 536 6.22 10.24 1.42
CA GLY A 536 7.57 9.93 1.89
C GLY A 536 8.01 8.50 1.62
N THR A 537 9.17 8.33 0.97
CA THR A 537 9.89 7.05 0.84
C THR A 537 10.76 6.74 2.07
N SER A 538 10.95 7.71 2.98
CA SER A 538 11.82 7.67 4.16
C SER A 538 11.03 7.53 5.47
N GLY A 539 10.19 6.50 5.55
CA GLY A 539 9.30 6.25 6.70
C GLY A 539 7.99 7.07 6.67
N PRO A 540 6.96 6.64 7.40
CA PRO A 540 5.63 7.24 7.26
C PRO A 540 5.55 8.58 7.97
N ALA A 541 5.42 9.66 7.19
CA ALA A 541 5.00 10.98 7.65
C ALA A 541 3.59 11.29 7.13
N PRO A 542 2.77 12.06 7.88
CA PRO A 542 1.41 12.40 7.45
C PRO A 542 1.43 13.48 6.35
N GLU A 543 1.93 13.09 5.18
CA GLU A 543 2.15 13.91 3.99
C GLU A 543 1.37 13.33 2.80
N GLY A 544 0.14 12.88 3.04
CA GLY A 544 -0.76 12.41 2.00
C GLY A 544 -1.08 13.51 1.00
N ARG A 545 -1.40 13.10 -0.23
CA ARG A 545 -1.65 14.02 -1.35
C ARG A 545 -2.96 13.69 -2.04
N ILE A 546 -3.58 14.70 -2.64
CA ILE A 546 -4.84 14.58 -3.38
C ILE A 546 -4.58 14.97 -4.84
N PHE A 547 -5.10 14.17 -5.75
CA PHE A 547 -4.94 14.31 -7.19
C PHE A 547 -6.30 14.28 -7.88
N ALA A 548 -6.33 14.77 -9.12
CA ALA A 548 -7.48 14.65 -9.99
C ALA A 548 -7.03 14.20 -11.38
N ALA A 549 -7.72 13.20 -11.95
CA ALA A 549 -7.50 12.70 -13.30
C ALA A 549 -8.68 13.06 -14.20
N THR A 550 -8.39 13.56 -15.39
CA THR A 550 -9.39 14.03 -16.35
C THR A 550 -9.66 12.94 -17.40
N PRO A 551 -10.88 12.37 -17.43
CA PRO A 551 -11.24 11.39 -18.46
C PRO A 551 -11.21 11.98 -19.87
N PRO A 552 -10.97 11.16 -20.90
CA PRO A 552 -11.04 11.60 -22.29
C PRO A 552 -12.46 12.07 -22.66
N GLU A 553 -12.55 12.93 -23.68
CA GLU A 553 -13.83 13.40 -24.20
C GLU A 553 -14.73 12.23 -24.61
N GLY A 554 -15.96 12.20 -24.06
CA GLY A 554 -16.97 11.20 -24.41
C GLY A 554 -16.93 9.91 -23.60
N PHE A 555 -16.05 9.81 -22.59
CA PHE A 555 -15.98 8.67 -21.65
C PHE A 555 -17.37 8.26 -21.13
N ASP A 556 -18.17 9.22 -20.63
CA ASP A 556 -19.51 8.97 -20.06
C ASP A 556 -20.58 8.57 -21.09
N THR A 557 -20.27 8.71 -22.39
CA THR A 557 -21.20 8.36 -23.48
C THR A 557 -20.91 7.00 -24.10
N GLY A 558 -19.84 6.33 -23.67
CA GLY A 558 -19.44 5.00 -24.14
C GLY A 558 -20.12 3.84 -23.39
N GLY A 559 -20.78 4.10 -22.27
CA GLY A 559 -21.47 3.11 -21.44
C GLY A 559 -22.84 2.69 -21.98
N GLU A 560 -22.90 2.08 -23.16
CA GLU A 560 -23.90 1.03 -23.36
C GLU A 560 -23.28 -0.23 -22.78
N THR A 561 -23.71 -0.61 -21.57
CA THR A 561 -23.41 -1.91 -20.99
C THR A 561 -23.69 -2.97 -22.05
N GLY A 562 -22.64 -3.67 -22.47
CA GLY A 562 -22.71 -4.69 -23.50
C GLY A 562 -23.63 -5.80 -23.06
N THR A 563 -24.91 -5.72 -23.41
CA THR A 563 -25.72 -6.92 -23.55
C THR A 563 -25.04 -7.74 -24.64
N GLY A 564 -24.45 -8.88 -24.27
CA GLY A 564 -23.58 -9.69 -25.11
C GLY A 564 -24.21 -10.16 -26.42
N ASP A 565 -24.18 -9.32 -27.45
CA ASP A 565 -24.49 -9.71 -28.83
C ASP A 565 -23.73 -8.92 -29.93
N ASP A 566 -22.84 -7.96 -29.58
CA ASP A 566 -22.13 -7.13 -30.58
C ASP A 566 -20.62 -7.40 -30.71
N MET A 567 -20.17 -8.64 -30.46
CA MET A 567 -18.93 -9.15 -31.06
C MET A 567 -19.21 -9.66 -32.49
N ALA A 568 -19.60 -8.76 -33.40
CA ALA A 568 -19.67 -9.05 -34.83
C ALA A 568 -19.57 -7.79 -35.74
N GLY A 569 -18.34 -7.34 -35.97
CA GLY A 569 -17.95 -6.58 -37.17
C GLY A 569 -17.75 -5.08 -36.93
N ASN A 570 -16.92 -4.37 -37.70
CA ASN A 570 -16.28 -4.69 -38.96
C ASN A 570 -15.39 -3.50 -39.34
N GLU A 571 -14.16 -3.74 -39.80
CA GLU A 571 -13.51 -2.88 -40.80
C GLU A 571 -12.76 -3.78 -41.82
N THR A 572 -13.52 -4.45 -42.69
CA THR A 572 -12.99 -4.90 -43.98
C THR A 572 -12.68 -3.67 -44.84
N ALA A 573 -11.40 -3.38 -44.99
CA ALA A 573 -10.91 -2.44 -45.98
C ALA A 573 -11.41 -2.82 -47.39
N GLU A 574 -12.09 -1.88 -48.05
CA GLU A 574 -12.40 -1.97 -49.47
C GLU A 574 -11.10 -2.05 -50.28
N ASN A 575 -10.90 -3.16 -50.99
CA ASN A 575 -10.02 -3.19 -52.14
C ASN A 575 -10.76 -3.73 -53.36
N ASP A 576 -11.10 -2.79 -54.25
CA ASP A 576 -11.57 -3.05 -55.59
C ASP A 576 -10.46 -3.76 -56.38
N THR A 577 -10.63 -5.04 -56.67
CA THR A 577 -10.08 -5.61 -57.91
C THR A 577 -10.87 -6.83 -58.37
N THR A 578 -11.76 -6.57 -59.32
CA THR A 578 -12.19 -7.43 -60.42
C THR A 578 -11.68 -8.89 -60.46
N GLY A 579 -12.62 -9.83 -60.46
CA GLY A 579 -12.69 -10.83 -61.52
C GLY A 579 -12.36 -12.29 -61.18
N ASN A 580 -13.41 -13.10 -61.34
CA ASN A 580 -13.44 -14.43 -61.96
C ASN A 580 -13.65 -15.63 -61.02
N GLU A 581 -14.81 -16.25 -61.22
CA GLU A 581 -15.23 -17.55 -60.73
C GLU A 581 -14.21 -18.65 -61.05
N THR A 582 -14.04 -19.65 -60.17
CA THR A 582 -14.39 -21.05 -60.47
C THR A 582 -14.39 -21.91 -59.19
N ALA A 583 -15.40 -22.77 -59.07
CA ALA A 583 -15.53 -23.83 -58.08
C ALA A 583 -14.43 -24.91 -58.19
N GLY A 584 -14.12 -25.57 -57.06
CA GLY A 584 -13.23 -26.73 -57.02
C GLY A 584 -13.20 -27.40 -55.65
N ASN A 585 -14.20 -28.25 -55.39
CA ASN A 585 -14.21 -29.29 -54.37
C ASN A 585 -13.07 -30.30 -54.62
N ASP A 586 -12.24 -30.64 -53.62
CA ASP A 586 -11.82 -32.03 -53.44
C ASP A 586 -11.30 -32.34 -52.04
N THR A 587 -11.48 -33.61 -51.68
CA THR A 587 -11.46 -34.18 -50.35
C THR A 587 -10.19 -35.01 -50.09
N ILE A 588 -9.86 -35.20 -48.80
CA ILE A 588 -9.18 -36.38 -48.20
C ILE A 588 -7.67 -36.56 -48.45
N GLY A 589 -6.93 -36.74 -47.34
CA GLY A 589 -5.61 -37.38 -47.34
C GLY A 589 -4.96 -37.44 -45.96
N ASN A 590 -5.43 -38.33 -45.11
CA ASN A 590 -4.77 -38.80 -43.88
C ASN A 590 -3.44 -39.50 -44.23
N ASP A 591 -2.35 -39.23 -43.48
CA ASP A 591 -1.32 -40.24 -43.22
C ASP A 591 -0.48 -39.93 -41.97
N THR A 592 -0.07 -41.04 -41.36
CA THR A 592 0.33 -41.31 -39.98
C THR A 592 1.80 -40.99 -39.63
N ALA A 593 2.01 -40.55 -38.37
CA ALA A 593 3.12 -40.74 -37.42
C ALA A 593 4.59 -40.92 -37.87
N GLY A 594 5.50 -40.25 -37.16
CA GLY A 594 6.93 -40.60 -37.15
C GLY A 594 7.76 -39.72 -36.21
N ASN A 595 8.37 -40.38 -35.23
CA ASN A 595 9.14 -39.88 -34.09
C ASN A 595 10.55 -39.35 -34.45
N GLU A 596 11.13 -38.59 -33.51
CA GLU A 596 12.57 -38.44 -33.17
C GLU A 596 13.41 -37.22 -33.61
N THR A 597 13.83 -36.50 -32.56
CA THR A 597 15.19 -36.02 -32.19
C THR A 597 15.97 -35.02 -33.07
N ALA A 598 16.21 -33.87 -32.44
CA ALA A 598 17.44 -33.07 -32.36
C ALA A 598 18.44 -33.12 -33.53
N ALA A 599 18.62 -31.97 -34.19
CA ALA A 599 19.94 -31.54 -34.64
C ALA A 599 20.00 -30.02 -34.85
N ASN A 600 20.94 -29.43 -34.12
CA ASN A 600 21.57 -28.13 -34.31
C ASN A 600 21.96 -27.89 -35.78
N GLY A 601 21.64 -26.72 -36.33
CA GLY A 601 21.97 -26.34 -37.69
C GLY A 601 21.79 -24.84 -37.92
N GLY A 602 22.83 -24.06 -37.62
CA GLY A 602 22.87 -22.65 -37.95
C GLY A 602 22.84 -22.41 -39.46
N MET A 603 22.09 -21.38 -39.87
CA MET A 603 22.34 -20.68 -41.13
C MET A 603 22.27 -19.17 -40.92
N ASN A 604 23.42 -18.58 -41.22
CA ASN A 604 23.71 -17.17 -41.35
C ASN A 604 22.98 -16.61 -42.58
N GLY A 605 22.17 -15.57 -42.38
CA GLY A 605 21.43 -14.86 -43.43
C GLY A 605 21.27 -13.40 -43.06
N THR A 606 22.31 -12.62 -43.33
CA THR A 606 22.33 -11.15 -43.26
C THR A 606 21.22 -10.53 -44.09
N ALA A 607 20.31 -9.80 -43.45
CA ALA A 607 19.54 -8.72 -44.08
C ALA A 607 19.86 -7.42 -43.33
N THR A 608 20.30 -6.45 -44.12
CA THR A 608 20.83 -5.14 -43.72
C THR A 608 19.75 -4.28 -43.09
N ALA A 609 19.94 -3.93 -41.82
CA ALA A 609 19.25 -2.82 -41.18
C ALA A 609 19.75 -1.49 -41.76
N THR A 610 18.82 -0.65 -42.18
CA THR A 610 19.04 0.79 -42.37
C THR A 610 18.71 1.46 -41.04
N PRO A 611 19.58 2.31 -40.47
CA PRO A 611 19.34 2.93 -39.18
C PRO A 611 18.22 3.98 -39.34
N ALA A 612 17.15 3.84 -38.57
CA ALA A 612 16.28 4.96 -38.26
C ALA A 612 16.99 5.81 -37.21
N ASP A 613 16.95 7.10 -37.46
CA ASP A 613 17.66 8.16 -36.75
C ASP A 613 17.36 8.16 -35.25
N GLY A 614 18.38 8.54 -34.48
CA GLY A 614 18.38 8.47 -33.03
C GLY A 614 17.25 9.25 -32.40
N ASP A 615 16.57 8.59 -31.47
CA ASP A 615 15.93 9.26 -30.36
C ASP A 615 16.92 9.30 -29.18
N SER A 616 16.96 10.47 -28.57
CA SER A 616 17.62 10.77 -27.31
C SER A 616 17.16 9.80 -26.22
N GLY A 617 18.06 9.49 -25.28
CA GLY A 617 17.80 8.57 -24.18
C GLY A 617 16.42 8.77 -23.56
N ALA A 618 15.59 7.74 -23.65
CA ALA A 618 14.36 7.65 -22.89
C ALA A 618 14.73 7.64 -21.41
N ASP A 619 14.07 8.51 -20.66
CA ASP A 619 14.04 8.44 -19.22
C ASP A 619 13.36 7.11 -18.85
N PRO A 620 14.01 6.22 -18.08
CA PRO A 620 13.38 4.98 -17.64
C PRO A 620 12.14 5.19 -16.75
N GLY A 621 11.86 6.41 -16.29
CA GLY A 621 10.60 6.80 -15.63
C GLY A 621 9.57 7.49 -16.54
N ALA A 622 9.73 7.45 -17.87
CA ALA A 622 8.76 8.02 -18.80
C ALA A 622 7.56 7.09 -18.98
N VAL A 623 6.43 7.50 -18.39
CA VAL A 623 5.13 6.87 -18.55
C VAL A 623 4.61 7.04 -19.98
N PRO A 624 4.15 5.99 -20.68
CA PRO A 624 3.48 6.12 -21.98
C PRO A 624 2.17 6.91 -21.86
N VAL A 625 2.17 8.16 -22.33
CA VAL A 625 1.08 9.14 -22.08
C VAL A 625 -0.14 8.98 -23.00
N GLU A 626 -0.10 8.13 -24.03
CA GLU A 626 -1.10 8.20 -25.11
C GLU A 626 -2.51 7.77 -24.68
N ASP A 627 -2.64 6.93 -23.65
CA ASP A 627 -3.94 6.39 -23.17
C ASP A 627 -4.27 6.73 -21.70
N LEU A 628 -3.34 7.35 -20.96
CA LEU A 628 -3.57 7.78 -19.58
C LEU A 628 -4.37 9.09 -19.49
N TRP A 629 -5.12 9.22 -18.41
CA TRP A 629 -5.87 10.43 -18.11
C TRP A 629 -4.93 11.56 -17.70
N GLU A 630 -5.27 12.80 -18.08
CA GLU A 630 -4.48 13.96 -17.67
C GLU A 630 -4.62 14.19 -16.16
N MET A 631 -3.51 14.06 -15.43
CA MET A 631 -3.45 14.19 -13.98
C MET A 631 -2.93 15.55 -13.52
N GLU A 632 -3.48 16.02 -12.41
CA GLU A 632 -3.06 17.23 -11.70
C GLU A 632 -3.08 17.01 -10.18
N GLU A 633 -2.23 17.72 -9.47
CA GLU A 633 -2.27 17.76 -8.01
C GLU A 633 -3.28 18.80 -7.55
N VAL A 634 -4.23 18.38 -6.73
CA VAL A 634 -5.21 19.27 -6.11
C VAL A 634 -4.49 20.14 -5.07
N VAL A 635 -4.68 21.45 -5.17
CA VAL A 635 -4.03 22.42 -4.29
C VAL A 635 -4.93 22.67 -3.08
N VAL A 636 -4.60 22.09 -1.94
CA VAL A 636 -5.33 22.32 -0.68
C VAL A 636 -4.97 23.70 -0.10
N SER A 637 -5.97 24.54 0.13
CA SER A 637 -5.82 25.82 0.82
C SER A 637 -5.56 25.60 2.32
N GLY A 638 -4.29 25.54 2.73
CA GLY A 638 -3.91 25.42 4.15
C GLY A 638 -2.90 24.32 4.41
N GLU A 639 -2.80 23.90 5.67
CA GLU A 639 -2.00 22.73 6.05
C GLU A 639 -2.84 21.45 5.91
N PHE A 640 -2.23 20.38 5.38
CA PHE A 640 -2.83 19.05 5.28
C PHE A 640 -1.88 18.00 5.91
N PRO A 641 -1.74 17.98 7.25
CA PRO A 641 -0.80 17.11 7.95
C PRO A 641 -1.44 15.74 8.24
N TYR A 642 -1.86 15.03 7.19
CA TYR A 642 -2.55 13.76 7.30
C TYR A 642 -1.97 12.68 6.39
N PHE A 643 -2.04 11.44 6.85
CA PHE A 643 -2.11 10.29 5.97
C PHE A 643 -3.49 10.24 5.33
N VAL A 644 -3.58 10.07 4.02
CA VAL A 644 -4.86 9.79 3.34
C VAL A 644 -5.17 8.31 3.52
N ARG A 645 -6.34 7.98 4.06
CA ARG A 645 -6.73 6.61 4.40
C ARG A 645 -7.72 6.00 3.42
N MET A 646 -8.67 6.81 2.94
CA MET A 646 -9.64 6.42 1.91
C MET A 646 -10.34 7.67 1.35
N PHE A 647 -11.17 7.49 0.32
CA PHE A 647 -12.08 8.51 -0.16
C PHE A 647 -13.53 8.05 -0.04
N GLY A 648 -14.45 8.99 0.19
CA GLY A 648 -15.90 8.78 0.19
C GLY A 648 -16.60 9.74 -0.75
N GLN A 649 -17.91 9.56 -0.92
CA GLN A 649 -18.75 10.47 -1.74
C GLN A 649 -19.75 11.21 -0.85
N THR A 650 -19.86 12.53 -1.02
CA THR A 650 -20.90 13.30 -0.32
C THR A 650 -22.24 13.12 -1.03
N ALA A 651 -23.35 13.31 -0.30
CA ALA A 651 -24.70 13.07 -0.83
C ALA A 651 -25.08 13.96 -2.05
N ASP A 652 -24.36 15.06 -2.28
CA ASP A 652 -24.51 15.93 -3.45
C ASP A 652 -23.54 15.62 -4.60
N GLY A 653 -22.83 14.49 -4.53
CA GLY A 653 -21.87 14.03 -5.55
C GLY A 653 -20.47 14.63 -5.40
N GLY A 654 -20.18 15.33 -4.31
CA GLY A 654 -18.84 15.78 -3.97
C GLY A 654 -17.98 14.63 -3.43
N VAL A 655 -16.73 14.94 -3.11
CA VAL A 655 -15.76 13.95 -2.63
C VAL A 655 -15.34 14.29 -1.20
N ALA A 656 -15.26 13.27 -0.36
CA ALA A 656 -14.75 13.35 1.00
C ALA A 656 -13.44 12.55 1.11
N VAL A 657 -12.59 12.93 2.05
CA VAL A 657 -11.30 12.33 2.35
C VAL A 657 -11.33 11.81 3.78
N LEU A 658 -11.04 10.52 3.93
CA LEU A 658 -10.81 9.88 5.21
C LEU A 658 -9.31 9.96 5.47
N ALA A 659 -8.92 10.43 6.65
CA ALA A 659 -7.54 10.76 6.94
C ALA A 659 -7.20 10.46 8.41
N SER A 660 -5.91 10.25 8.70
CA SER A 660 -5.40 10.11 10.08
C SER A 660 -4.05 10.80 10.27
N GLN A 661 -3.74 11.22 11.49
CA GLN A 661 -2.41 11.79 11.79
C GLN A 661 -1.37 10.71 12.13
N ASN A 662 -1.84 9.53 12.55
CA ASN A 662 -1.00 8.36 12.79
C ASN A 662 -1.08 7.38 11.62
N PRO A 663 0.02 6.67 11.30
CA PRO A 663 0.05 5.69 10.21
C PRO A 663 -0.63 4.37 10.56
N VAL A 664 -0.76 4.06 11.85
CA VAL A 664 -1.43 2.87 12.40
C VAL A 664 -2.62 3.29 13.28
N PRO A 665 -3.57 2.38 13.55
CA PRO A 665 -4.67 2.63 14.49
C PRO A 665 -4.18 2.94 15.90
N ASP A 666 -4.01 4.22 16.23
CA ASP A 666 -3.70 4.67 17.58
C ASP A 666 -4.31 6.05 17.85
N GLY A 667 -4.95 6.17 19.02
CA GLY A 667 -5.60 7.38 19.50
C GLY A 667 -6.77 7.87 18.64
N ASP A 668 -7.23 9.08 18.94
CA ASP A 668 -8.33 9.75 18.23
C ASP A 668 -7.77 10.65 17.12
N THR A 669 -7.05 10.07 16.15
CA THR A 669 -6.34 10.83 15.10
C THR A 669 -7.03 10.87 13.74
N GLY A 670 -8.13 10.13 13.60
CA GLY A 670 -8.93 10.00 12.40
C GLY A 670 -9.93 11.12 12.19
N VAL A 671 -10.09 11.54 10.93
CA VAL A 671 -10.97 12.63 10.50
C VAL A 671 -11.66 12.28 9.16
N LEU A 672 -12.87 12.81 8.98
CA LEU A 672 -13.59 12.85 7.72
C LEU A 672 -13.65 14.32 7.26
N LEU A 673 -13.11 14.60 6.07
CA LEU A 673 -12.99 15.93 5.49
C LEU A 673 -13.78 16.00 4.18
N ALA A 674 -14.61 17.02 3.98
CA ALA A 674 -15.24 17.27 2.68
C ALA A 674 -14.36 18.19 1.83
N ILE A 675 -14.20 17.86 0.55
CA ILE A 675 -13.57 18.76 -0.42
C ILE A 675 -14.58 19.84 -0.82
N VAL A 676 -14.30 21.08 -0.45
CA VAL A 676 -15.17 22.23 -0.63
C VAL A 676 -14.48 23.34 -1.42
N PRO A 677 -15.20 24.36 -1.93
CA PRO A 677 -14.55 25.51 -2.54
C PRO A 677 -13.50 26.15 -1.62
N PRO A 678 -12.41 26.72 -2.15
CA PRO A 678 -11.25 27.17 -1.37
C PRO A 678 -11.56 28.25 -0.32
N GLY A 679 -12.66 28.97 -0.46
CA GLY A 679 -13.12 29.96 0.52
C GLY A 679 -13.98 29.40 1.66
N ASP A 680 -14.41 28.15 1.54
CA ASP A 680 -15.39 27.51 2.44
C ASP A 680 -14.73 26.46 3.36
N GLY A 681 -13.44 26.15 3.14
CA GLY A 681 -12.68 25.25 4.01
C GLY A 681 -12.40 25.84 5.39
N ASP A 682 -12.20 24.94 6.35
CA ASP A 682 -11.76 25.31 7.69
C ASP A 682 -10.31 25.77 7.68
N THR A 683 -9.97 26.74 8.53
CA THR A 683 -8.57 27.07 8.77
C THR A 683 -7.96 25.96 9.61
N THR A 684 -7.46 24.91 8.98
CA THR A 684 -6.71 23.84 9.65
C THR A 684 -5.43 24.46 10.21
N GLY A 685 -5.36 24.53 11.53
CA GLY A 685 -4.30 25.27 12.20
C GLY A 685 -4.32 25.08 13.71
N THR A 686 -3.68 23.99 14.12
CA THR A 686 -2.91 23.72 15.35
C THR A 686 -3.30 22.37 15.92
N ALA A 687 -2.35 21.44 15.91
CA ALA A 687 -2.32 20.30 16.82
C ALA A 687 -2.72 20.81 18.21
N THR A 688 -3.79 20.24 18.77
CA THR A 688 -4.28 20.55 20.10
C THR A 688 -3.11 20.63 21.08
N GLU A 689 -2.91 21.81 21.69
CA GLU A 689 -2.03 21.92 22.85
C GLU A 689 -2.49 20.88 23.88
N ALA A 690 -1.59 19.95 24.22
CA ALA A 690 -1.74 19.08 25.38
C ALA A 690 -2.20 19.94 26.56
N PRO A 691 -3.23 19.52 27.33
CA PRO A 691 -3.78 20.36 28.38
C PRO A 691 -2.67 20.69 29.37
N ASN A 692 -2.33 21.98 29.40
CA ASN A 692 -1.31 22.53 30.28
C ASN A 692 -1.85 22.41 31.72
N GLY A 693 -1.59 21.25 32.33
CA GLY A 693 -1.96 20.93 33.68
C GLY A 693 -1.24 21.88 34.62
N THR A 694 -1.92 22.95 35.01
CA THR A 694 -1.52 23.78 36.13
C THR A 694 -1.36 22.87 37.35
N MET A 695 -0.11 22.61 37.73
CA MET A 695 0.29 22.06 39.01
C MET A 695 -0.29 22.94 40.12
N THR A 696 -1.49 22.60 40.59
CA THR A 696 -2.00 23.10 41.86
C THR A 696 -1.22 22.43 42.98
N GLU A 697 -0.54 23.25 43.77
CA GLU A 697 0.22 22.85 44.95
C GLU A 697 -0.57 21.87 45.84
N ALA A 698 0.05 20.74 46.15
CA ALA A 698 -0.45 19.77 47.11
C ALA A 698 -0.47 20.39 48.53
N PRO A 699 -1.59 20.33 49.27
CA PRO A 699 -1.61 20.76 50.66
C PRO A 699 -0.90 19.74 51.54
N ASN A 700 0.05 20.26 52.31
CA ASN A 700 0.81 19.60 53.36
C ASN A 700 -0.12 18.92 54.38
N GLY A 701 -0.19 17.58 54.35
CA GLY A 701 -1.06 16.77 55.19
C GLY A 701 -0.31 15.65 55.90
N THR A 702 0.08 15.92 57.14
CA THR A 702 0.73 15.02 58.09
C THR A 702 -0.11 13.76 58.34
N THR A 703 0.39 12.57 58.01
CA THR A 703 -0.18 11.29 58.50
C THR A 703 0.69 10.72 59.60
N GLY A 704 0.17 10.76 60.83
CA GLY A 704 0.61 9.91 61.92
C GLY A 704 0.06 8.50 61.78
N ASN A 705 0.84 7.55 62.29
CA ASN A 705 0.49 6.17 62.66
C ASN A 705 -0.99 5.96 63.01
N GLU A 706 -1.58 4.85 62.56
CA GLU A 706 -1.75 3.66 63.40
C GLU A 706 -2.29 2.46 62.60
N SER A 707 -1.82 1.28 63.01
CA SER A 707 -2.13 -0.07 62.56
C SER A 707 -3.56 -0.53 62.90
N GLN A 708 -4.21 -1.22 61.96
CA GLN A 708 -4.85 -2.52 62.18
C GLN A 708 -5.19 -3.22 60.86
#